data_AF-A0A319DLG6-F1
#
_entry.id   AF-A0A319DLG6-F1
#
_cell.length_a   1.000
_cell.length_b   1.000
_cell.length_c   1.000
_cell.angle_alpha   90.00
_cell.angle_beta   90.00
_cell.angle_gamma   90.00
#
_symmetry.space_group_name_H-M   'P 1'
#
loop_
_entity.id
_entity.type
_entity.pdbx_description
1 polymer ?
#
loop_
_entity_poly.entity_id
_entity_poly.type
_entity_poly.pdbx_seq_one_letter_code
_entity_poly.pdbx_strand_id
1 'polypeptide(L)'
;MLFAFLISFFLAVVPAIARTTGPKYVFAHFIVGNADAMNASQWESDIREARAAHIDGFALNIATQDSYTDTVLDKAYAAAEKVGNFTLFLSFDYESGGAWPEDRVIATINKYKSSSAQQYYEGKPFVSTFGGSSSASDWSSIKSSADCYFVPSWTDLGPTGITEYLDVIDGAFSWDAWPNGAENMTTVSDEAWIKALAGKTYMMPVSPWFYTNLPEWSKNWLWRGDDLWHTRWSQAADLQPTFVEIITWNDYGETHYIGPIHEEGLPTGSASYVLGHPHDAWRTLLPHYINAYRGGASNSTLSYDDKLVFWYHINPGESGSANGTTGNNPEQGQTAMSPGLLAQDSVFVTALTSGTSKVRVQIGSSEPTVLSAVGAGIQQYSVPFNGRTGEVQVSIQRNGRVTANATGRAITDDCEEGNVNWNAIPRTLSPQFHPPAPMAKKNVIGLREAAMAYRPSSYAQLPDPVQDYSPPAPRTAQPAQATAVKPEDFSKPYCDFMTNNPTIFHAVDGFTKQLESQGYKRLPEREAWTSKLQRGGKYYTTRNASAFIAFSIGQEYQTGNGLAIVAGHIDALTAKLKPVSKLPTKAGYTQLGVAPYAGALNETWWDRDLAIGGRVLVRDPASGKVESKLVKLDWPIARVPTLAPHFGAPSQGPFNKETQMVPIIGVDNSDLFRQTEAVSPFEAGTFAATQPEKLVKVISSELGVTDYRTILNWELELYDSQPAQLGGLEKDLIFAGRIDDKLCCFAAQEALLASPDSTSPGSIKMVGMFDDEEIGSLLRQGARSNFMSSVIERITEAFAPNYGPNVLAQTVANSFFVSSDVIHAVNPNFLGVYLENHAPRLNVGVAVSADSNGHMTTDSVSHGFMKRVAEKCGSTLQVFQIRNDSRSGGTIGPMTSSRIGMRAIDVGIPQLSMHSIRATTGSLDPGLGVKLFKGFFDHFEEVDKEFADF
;
A
#
# COMPACT_ATOMS: atom_id res chain seq x y z
N MET A 1 52.66 18.22 58.49
CA MET A 1 51.86 19.47 58.34
C MET A 1 50.91 19.21 57.17
N LEU A 2 49.69 18.68 57.29
CA LEU A 2 48.55 18.92 58.20
C LEU A 2 48.08 20.38 58.19
N PHE A 3 46.95 20.62 57.52
CA PHE A 3 45.84 21.61 57.72
C PHE A 3 45.14 21.81 56.36
N ALA A 4 44.06 21.09 56.04
CA ALA A 4 42.66 21.31 56.43
C ALA A 4 42.10 22.64 55.89
N PHE A 5 41.31 22.57 54.80
CA PHE A 5 40.40 23.64 54.39
C PHE A 5 38.96 23.13 54.44
N LEU A 6 38.14 23.85 55.21
CA LEU A 6 36.73 23.60 55.45
C LEU A 6 35.92 23.68 54.14
N ILE A 7 35.14 22.64 53.87
CA ILE A 7 34.00 22.69 52.96
C ILE A 7 32.83 23.25 53.76
N SER A 8 32.41 24.49 53.46
CA SER A 8 31.14 25.03 53.92
C SER A 8 30.01 24.45 53.07
N PHE A 9 29.20 23.59 53.69
CA PHE A 9 27.90 23.18 53.16
C PHE A 9 26.95 24.39 53.18
N PHE A 10 26.77 25.05 52.03
CA PHE A 10 25.52 25.76 51.77
C PHE A 10 24.52 24.72 51.27
N LEU A 11 23.60 24.29 52.14
CA LEU A 11 22.34 23.74 51.68
C LEU A 11 21.62 24.86 50.91
N ALA A 12 21.76 24.85 49.59
CA ALA A 12 20.76 25.48 48.74
C ALA A 12 19.47 24.68 48.93
N VAL A 13 18.53 25.25 49.67
CA VAL A 13 17.13 24.82 49.67
C VAL A 13 16.64 25.04 48.24
N VAL A 14 16.65 23.97 47.44
CA VAL A 14 15.93 23.94 46.17
C VAL A 14 14.45 24.15 46.53
N PRO A 15 13.79 25.21 46.04
CA PRO A 15 12.36 25.34 46.26
C PRO A 15 11.70 24.10 45.63
N ALA A 16 10.96 23.34 46.43
CA ALA A 16 10.20 22.21 45.93
C ALA A 16 9.20 22.75 44.89
N ILE A 17 9.48 22.50 43.61
CA ILE A 17 8.51 22.70 42.53
C ILE A 17 7.29 21.86 42.92
N ALA A 18 6.14 22.51 43.08
CA ALA A 18 4.90 21.84 43.47
C ALA A 18 4.57 20.78 42.41
N ARG A 19 4.66 19.50 42.78
CA ARG A 19 4.27 18.39 41.91
C ARG A 19 2.78 18.52 41.60
N THR A 20 2.42 18.58 40.32
CA THR A 20 1.01 18.65 39.89
C THR A 20 0.31 17.32 40.18
N THR A 21 -0.80 17.36 40.92
CA THR A 21 -1.54 16.18 41.41
C THR A 21 -2.74 15.78 40.53
N GLY A 22 -2.80 16.29 39.30
CA GLY A 22 -3.87 16.03 38.33
C GLY A 22 -3.55 14.90 37.33
N PRO A 23 -4.53 14.50 36.48
CA PRO A 23 -4.33 13.51 35.44
C PRO A 23 -3.26 13.96 34.42
N LYS A 24 -2.42 13.01 34.01
CA LYS A 24 -1.29 13.21 33.09
C LYS A 24 -1.65 12.66 31.70
N TYR A 25 -1.47 13.47 30.66
CA TYR A 25 -1.75 13.04 29.29
C TYR A 25 -0.54 13.14 28.39
N VAL A 26 -0.48 12.24 27.42
CA VAL A 26 0.53 12.21 26.35
C VAL A 26 -0.19 12.28 25.01
N PHE A 27 0.13 13.29 24.22
CA PHE A 27 -0.39 13.47 22.88
C PHE A 27 0.73 13.34 21.84
N ALA A 28 0.37 13.11 20.59
CA ALA A 28 1.28 13.30 19.46
C ALA A 28 0.66 14.29 18.47
N HIS A 29 1.45 15.23 17.99
CA HIS A 29 1.00 16.17 16.97
C HIS A 29 0.80 15.44 15.64
N PHE A 30 -0.25 15.78 14.92
CA PHE A 30 -0.61 15.11 13.68
C PHE A 30 -0.85 16.16 12.61
N ILE A 31 0.01 16.20 11.59
CA ILE A 31 -0.07 17.12 10.46
C ILE A 31 -1.21 16.67 9.57
N VAL A 32 -2.36 17.37 9.64
CA VAL A 32 -3.54 17.05 8.85
C VAL A 32 -3.30 17.26 7.35
N GLY A 33 -2.40 18.20 7.00
CA GLY A 33 -1.95 18.42 5.63
C GLY A 33 -1.34 17.18 4.97
N ASN A 34 -0.67 16.33 5.75
CA ASN A 34 -0.07 15.08 5.25
C ASN A 34 -1.08 13.91 5.20
N ALA A 35 -2.37 14.17 5.44
CA ALA A 35 -3.37 13.13 5.65
C ALA A 35 -4.63 13.25 4.77
N ASP A 36 -4.62 14.10 3.75
CA ASP A 36 -5.72 14.25 2.79
C ASP A 36 -6.12 12.89 2.17
N ALA A 37 -5.11 12.16 1.69
CA ALA A 37 -5.26 10.86 1.04
C ALA A 37 -5.58 9.71 2.02
N MET A 38 -5.34 9.89 3.33
CA MET A 38 -5.57 8.82 4.30
C MET A 38 -7.04 8.39 4.32
N ASN A 39 -7.24 7.07 4.20
CA ASN A 39 -8.55 6.45 4.31
C ASN A 39 -8.86 6.08 5.77
N ALA A 40 -10.12 5.70 6.04
CA ALA A 40 -10.58 5.38 7.39
C ALA A 40 -9.78 4.24 8.04
N SER A 41 -9.36 3.23 7.28
CA SER A 41 -8.59 2.11 7.82
C SER A 41 -7.17 2.51 8.23
N GLN A 42 -6.54 3.44 7.51
CA GLN A 42 -5.24 4.01 7.89
C GLN A 42 -5.35 4.84 9.16
N TRP A 43 -6.36 5.73 9.26
CA TRP A 43 -6.63 6.46 10.50
C TRP A 43 -6.87 5.53 11.70
N GLU A 44 -7.70 4.51 11.54
CA GLU A 44 -7.93 3.52 12.59
C GLU A 44 -6.66 2.74 12.95
N SER A 45 -5.79 2.45 11.98
CA SER A 45 -4.50 1.78 12.20
C SER A 45 -3.58 2.65 13.03
N ASP A 46 -3.36 3.90 12.62
CA ASP A 46 -2.50 4.86 13.32
C ASP A 46 -2.96 5.09 14.76
N ILE A 47 -4.27 5.20 14.98
CA ILE A 47 -4.85 5.31 16.33
C ILE A 47 -4.55 4.08 17.18
N ARG A 48 -4.68 2.86 16.63
CA ARG A 48 -4.34 1.62 17.36
C ARG A 48 -2.85 1.54 17.69
N GLU A 49 -2.01 1.94 16.75
CA GLU A 49 -0.56 1.99 16.90
C GLU A 49 -0.11 3.02 17.95
N ALA A 50 -0.76 4.18 18.01
CA ALA A 50 -0.53 5.20 19.03
C ALA A 50 -0.99 4.72 20.42
N ARG A 51 -2.17 4.10 20.51
CA ARG A 51 -2.66 3.48 21.75
C ARG A 51 -1.74 2.37 22.26
N ALA A 52 -1.22 1.53 21.37
CA ALA A 52 -0.26 0.48 21.71
C ALA A 52 1.04 1.07 22.29
N ALA A 53 1.42 2.26 21.85
CA ALA A 53 2.53 3.03 22.41
C ALA A 53 2.18 3.82 23.70
N HIS A 54 0.95 3.70 24.22
CA HIS A 54 0.40 4.43 25.38
C HIS A 54 0.19 5.94 25.17
N ILE A 55 0.09 6.39 23.92
CA ILE A 55 -0.32 7.76 23.59
C ILE A 55 -1.84 7.86 23.77
N ASP A 56 -2.32 8.94 24.37
CA ASP A 56 -3.73 9.14 24.72
C ASP A 56 -4.54 9.75 23.58
N GLY A 57 -3.91 10.55 22.74
CA GLY A 57 -4.60 11.25 21.66
C GLY A 57 -3.70 11.95 20.65
N PHE A 58 -4.31 12.52 19.61
CA PHE A 58 -3.63 13.35 18.63
C PHE A 58 -4.02 14.83 18.71
N ALA A 59 -3.03 15.71 18.61
CA ALA A 59 -3.21 17.14 18.36
C ALA A 59 -3.29 17.34 16.84
N LEU A 60 -4.49 17.60 16.30
CA LEU A 60 -4.72 17.73 14.87
C LEU A 60 -4.30 19.12 14.40
N ASN A 61 -3.11 19.23 13.83
CA ASN A 61 -2.59 20.44 13.22
C ASN A 61 -3.32 20.71 11.91
N ILE A 62 -4.13 21.77 11.90
CA ILE A 62 -4.96 22.16 10.76
C ILE A 62 -4.58 23.55 10.26
N ALA A 63 -4.60 23.74 8.95
CA ALA A 63 -4.18 24.98 8.31
C ALA A 63 -5.33 25.62 7.49
N THR A 64 -5.38 26.95 7.42
CA THR A 64 -6.50 27.67 6.78
C THR A 64 -6.56 27.48 5.27
N GLN A 65 -5.42 27.28 4.63
CA GLN A 65 -5.29 27.13 3.19
C GLN A 65 -5.74 25.76 2.68
N ASP A 66 -5.85 24.77 3.56
CA ASP A 66 -6.12 23.39 3.22
C ASP A 66 -7.62 23.16 3.01
N SER A 67 -8.03 23.13 1.73
CA SER A 67 -9.43 22.97 1.32
C SER A 67 -10.08 21.66 1.79
N TYR A 68 -9.28 20.64 2.12
CA TYR A 68 -9.72 19.32 2.58
C TYR A 68 -9.85 19.20 4.11
N THR A 69 -9.44 20.22 4.89
CA THR A 69 -9.38 20.18 6.36
C THR A 69 -10.62 19.57 7.01
N ASP A 70 -11.81 20.07 6.66
CA ASP A 70 -13.06 19.58 7.26
C ASP A 70 -13.33 18.10 6.97
N THR A 71 -12.98 17.64 5.77
CA THR A 71 -13.18 16.24 5.37
C THR A 71 -12.23 15.32 6.12
N VAL A 72 -10.97 15.73 6.30
CA VAL A 72 -9.99 14.94 7.03
C VAL A 72 -10.32 14.90 8.52
N LEU A 73 -10.75 16.01 9.12
CA LEU A 73 -11.22 16.06 10.50
C LEU A 73 -12.42 15.12 10.71
N ASP A 74 -13.42 15.12 9.82
CA ASP A 74 -14.57 14.21 9.92
C ASP A 74 -14.14 12.74 9.89
N LYS A 75 -13.17 12.37 9.04
CA LYS A 75 -12.60 11.01 9.00
C LYS A 75 -11.86 10.67 10.31
N ALA A 76 -11.02 11.59 10.80
CA ALA A 76 -10.20 11.38 11.99
C ALA A 76 -11.07 11.17 13.24
N TYR A 77 -12.04 12.06 13.48
CA TYR A 77 -12.98 11.93 14.60
C TYR A 77 -13.81 10.66 14.50
N ALA A 78 -14.35 10.32 13.32
CA ALA A 78 -15.10 9.07 13.14
C ALA A 78 -14.24 7.83 13.42
N ALA A 79 -12.97 7.82 13.01
CA ALA A 79 -12.05 6.72 13.29
C ALA A 79 -11.74 6.60 14.79
N ALA A 80 -11.50 7.71 15.48
CA ALA A 80 -11.26 7.72 16.93
C ALA A 80 -12.47 7.26 17.73
N GLU A 81 -13.68 7.72 17.38
CA GLU A 81 -14.92 7.25 18.00
C GLU A 81 -15.13 5.74 17.80
N LYS A 82 -14.82 5.24 16.60
CA LYS A 82 -14.96 3.83 16.27
C LYS A 82 -13.94 2.94 16.99
N VAL A 83 -12.69 3.37 17.10
CA VAL A 83 -11.65 2.62 17.83
C VAL A 83 -11.88 2.68 19.34
N GLY A 84 -12.34 3.83 19.83
CA GLY A 84 -12.58 4.12 21.24
C GLY A 84 -11.30 4.24 22.07
N ASN A 85 -11.42 4.84 23.26
CA ASN A 85 -10.32 5.04 24.22
C ASN A 85 -9.09 5.74 23.60
N PHE A 86 -9.33 6.71 22.72
CA PHE A 86 -8.33 7.60 22.15
C PHE A 86 -9.01 8.92 21.83
N THR A 87 -8.34 10.03 22.10
CA THR A 87 -8.93 11.35 21.94
C THR A 87 -8.22 12.18 20.87
N LEU A 88 -8.89 13.21 20.39
CA LEU A 88 -8.38 14.16 19.42
C LEU A 88 -8.67 15.58 19.93
N PHE A 89 -7.79 16.53 19.62
CA PHE A 89 -8.12 17.95 19.75
C PHE A 89 -7.58 18.76 18.59
N LEU A 90 -8.19 19.92 18.36
CA LEU A 90 -7.82 20.83 17.30
C LEU A 90 -6.59 21.65 17.72
N SER A 91 -5.59 21.68 16.85
CA SER A 91 -4.45 22.59 16.91
C SER A 91 -4.46 23.47 15.67
N PHE A 92 -4.85 24.73 15.82
CA PHE A 92 -4.94 25.65 14.68
C PHE A 92 -3.55 26.17 14.33
N ASP A 93 -3.08 25.87 13.12
CA ASP A 93 -1.80 26.34 12.59
C ASP A 93 -1.99 27.74 11.98
N TYR A 94 -1.37 28.73 12.59
CA TYR A 94 -1.39 30.13 12.15
C TYR A 94 -0.20 30.50 11.27
N GLU A 95 0.81 29.65 11.17
CA GLU A 95 2.07 29.93 10.44
C GLU A 95 2.01 29.41 9.00
N SER A 96 1.20 28.39 8.73
CA SER A 96 1.12 27.73 7.42
C SER A 96 0.27 28.50 6.39
N GLY A 97 -0.85 29.09 6.82
CA GLY A 97 -1.80 29.83 5.95
C GLY A 97 -2.15 31.24 6.41
N GLY A 98 -1.51 31.71 7.49
CA GLY A 98 -1.81 32.99 8.14
C GLY A 98 -3.00 32.91 9.11
N ALA A 99 -3.49 34.09 9.51
CA ALA A 99 -4.48 34.22 10.57
C ALA A 99 -5.82 33.52 10.25
N TRP A 100 -6.37 32.84 11.25
CA TRP A 100 -7.71 32.24 11.18
C TRP A 100 -8.80 33.27 11.49
N PRO A 101 -9.91 33.30 10.72
CA PRO A 101 -11.10 34.05 11.11
C PRO A 101 -11.69 33.52 12.43
N GLU A 102 -11.99 34.41 13.38
CA GLU A 102 -12.55 34.06 14.70
C GLU A 102 -13.77 33.14 14.63
N ASP A 103 -14.73 33.50 13.77
CA ASP A 103 -15.97 32.76 13.57
C ASP A 103 -15.72 31.35 13.03
N ARG A 104 -14.71 31.19 12.16
CA ARG A 104 -14.27 29.89 11.66
C ARG A 104 -13.64 29.03 12.76
N VAL A 105 -12.82 29.60 13.63
CA VAL A 105 -12.24 28.88 14.79
C VAL A 105 -13.38 28.41 15.71
N ILE A 106 -14.28 29.32 16.10
CA ILE A 106 -15.42 29.03 16.97
C ILE A 106 -16.32 27.94 16.38
N ALA A 107 -16.65 28.05 15.08
CA ALA A 107 -17.50 27.06 14.41
C ALA A 107 -16.85 25.67 14.38
N THR A 108 -15.54 25.60 14.14
CA THR A 108 -14.81 24.32 14.08
C THR A 108 -14.74 23.67 15.46
N ILE A 109 -14.43 24.43 16.51
CA ILE A 109 -14.45 23.90 17.89
C ILE A 109 -15.85 23.40 18.25
N ASN A 110 -16.90 24.20 17.96
CA ASN A 110 -18.27 23.83 18.27
C ASN A 110 -18.77 22.60 17.50
N LYS A 111 -18.24 22.34 16.29
CA LYS A 111 -18.58 21.15 15.50
C LYS A 111 -18.15 19.87 16.22
N TYR A 112 -16.93 19.83 16.74
CA TYR A 112 -16.36 18.60 17.31
C TYR A 112 -16.48 18.49 18.83
N LYS A 113 -16.79 19.58 19.54
CA LYS A 113 -16.82 19.53 21.02
C LYS A 113 -17.73 18.43 21.59
N SER A 114 -18.85 18.11 20.94
CA SER A 114 -19.75 17.05 21.41
C SER A 114 -19.35 15.63 21.00
N SER A 115 -18.27 15.45 20.25
CA SER A 115 -17.77 14.13 19.86
C SER A 115 -17.29 13.36 21.09
N SER A 116 -17.54 12.05 21.12
CA SER A 116 -16.99 11.19 22.17
C SER A 116 -15.47 11.00 22.10
N ALA A 117 -14.87 11.37 20.96
CA ALA A 117 -13.43 11.37 20.76
C ALA A 117 -12.78 12.73 21.04
N GLN A 118 -13.55 13.78 21.35
CA GLN A 118 -12.95 15.07 21.71
C GLN A 118 -12.19 14.95 23.04
N GLN A 119 -10.95 15.45 23.09
CA GLN A 119 -10.22 15.57 24.34
C GLN A 119 -10.84 16.67 25.21
N TYR A 120 -11.08 16.32 26.48
CA TYR A 120 -11.59 17.23 27.49
C TYR A 120 -10.60 17.34 28.66
N TYR A 121 -10.46 18.54 29.22
CA TYR A 121 -9.74 18.77 30.46
C TYR A 121 -10.52 19.76 31.33
N GLU A 122 -10.65 19.46 32.62
CA GLU A 122 -11.48 20.24 33.57
C GLU A 122 -12.90 20.52 33.07
N GLY A 123 -13.49 19.55 32.34
CA GLY A 123 -14.85 19.63 31.82
C GLY A 123 -15.03 20.48 30.55
N LYS A 124 -13.94 21.00 29.96
CA LYS A 124 -13.96 21.80 28.73
C LYS A 124 -13.24 21.11 27.57
N PRO A 125 -13.68 21.30 26.31
CA PRO A 125 -12.96 20.80 25.13
C PRO A 125 -11.57 21.43 25.06
N PHE A 126 -10.55 20.60 24.96
CA PHE A 126 -9.16 21.01 24.84
C PHE A 126 -8.87 21.53 23.42
N VAL A 127 -8.16 22.65 23.30
CA VAL A 127 -7.80 23.29 22.03
C VAL A 127 -6.40 23.89 22.14
N SER A 128 -5.63 23.85 21.05
CA SER A 128 -4.28 24.39 20.94
C SER A 128 -4.10 25.23 19.66
N THR A 129 -2.91 25.81 19.51
CA THR A 129 -2.43 26.39 18.25
C THR A 129 -0.99 25.97 17.99
N PHE A 130 -0.57 26.06 16.73
CA PHE A 130 0.83 26.24 16.35
C PHE A 130 1.03 27.69 15.90
N GLY A 131 1.85 28.43 16.65
CA GLY A 131 2.06 29.87 16.43
C GLY A 131 0.81 30.71 16.68
N GLY A 132 0.76 31.90 16.04
CA GLY A 132 -0.40 32.78 16.06
C GLY A 132 -0.48 33.78 17.21
N SER A 133 0.64 34.11 17.87
CA SER A 133 0.70 35.12 18.94
C SER A 133 0.20 36.51 18.49
N SER A 134 0.36 36.83 17.21
CA SER A 134 -0.16 38.05 16.58
C SER A 134 -1.69 38.15 16.59
N SER A 135 -2.38 37.02 16.74
CA SER A 135 -3.84 36.90 16.86
C SER A 135 -4.28 36.59 18.30
N ALA A 136 -3.41 36.79 19.30
CA ALA A 136 -3.71 36.47 20.70
C ALA A 136 -4.92 37.23 21.27
N SER A 137 -5.21 38.44 20.77
CA SER A 137 -6.37 39.24 21.18
C SER A 137 -7.70 38.54 20.93
N ASP A 138 -7.77 37.77 19.85
CA ASP A 138 -8.98 37.13 19.34
C ASP A 138 -9.44 36.00 20.28
N TRP A 139 -8.48 35.39 20.98
CA TRP A 139 -8.72 34.23 21.83
C TRP A 139 -9.56 34.53 23.07
N SER A 140 -9.67 35.79 23.50
CA SER A 140 -10.63 36.17 24.56
C SER A 140 -12.08 35.95 24.11
N SER A 141 -12.39 36.33 22.86
CA SER A 141 -13.69 36.17 22.22
C SER A 141 -13.96 34.70 21.86
N ILE A 142 -12.97 34.04 21.25
CA ILE A 142 -13.08 32.62 20.87
C ILE A 142 -13.33 31.75 22.09
N LYS A 143 -12.53 31.89 23.15
CA LYS A 143 -12.64 31.06 24.35
C LYS A 143 -13.95 31.28 25.09
N SER A 144 -14.42 32.53 25.20
CA SER A 144 -15.73 32.82 25.82
C SER A 144 -16.90 32.26 25.01
N SER A 145 -16.78 32.23 23.67
CA SER A 145 -17.84 31.72 22.77
C SER A 145 -17.85 30.20 22.65
N ALA A 146 -16.69 29.56 22.59
CA ALA A 146 -16.56 28.12 22.42
C ALA A 146 -16.55 27.35 23.77
N ASP A 147 -16.27 28.04 24.87
CA ASP A 147 -16.07 27.50 26.23
C ASP A 147 -15.02 26.38 26.26
N CYS A 148 -13.82 26.66 25.73
CA CYS A 148 -12.73 25.69 25.63
C CYS A 148 -11.64 25.85 26.70
N TYR A 149 -10.86 24.79 26.91
CA TYR A 149 -9.59 24.80 27.64
C TYR A 149 -8.45 25.05 26.65
N PHE A 150 -7.81 26.22 26.74
CA PHE A 150 -6.92 26.72 25.69
C PHE A 150 -5.44 26.69 26.10
N VAL A 151 -4.62 25.95 25.36
CA VAL A 151 -3.18 25.77 25.58
C VAL A 151 -2.42 26.06 24.28
N PRO A 152 -2.14 27.33 23.93
CA PRO A 152 -1.47 27.68 22.67
C PRO A 152 0.03 27.35 22.66
N SER A 153 0.57 27.18 21.44
CA SER A 153 2.01 27.23 21.19
C SER A 153 2.49 28.59 20.68
N TRP A 154 2.52 29.58 21.58
CA TRP A 154 3.09 30.91 21.32
C TRP A 154 4.55 30.98 21.78
N THR A 155 5.36 30.06 21.24
CA THR A 155 6.76 29.88 21.62
C THR A 155 7.59 31.13 21.35
N ASP A 156 7.23 31.90 20.33
CA ASP A 156 7.85 33.17 19.93
C ASP A 156 7.77 34.27 21.00
N LEU A 157 6.75 34.25 21.87
CA LEU A 157 6.65 35.16 23.01
C LEU A 157 7.63 34.80 24.14
N GLY A 158 8.04 33.53 24.21
CA GLY A 158 8.81 32.97 25.30
C GLY A 158 8.12 33.06 26.68
N PRO A 159 8.80 32.59 27.75
CA PRO A 159 8.26 32.63 29.10
C PRO A 159 7.96 34.05 29.62
N THR A 160 8.68 35.08 29.15
CA THR A 160 8.42 36.45 29.60
C THR A 160 7.17 37.01 28.93
N GLY A 161 7.05 36.90 27.60
CA GLY A 161 5.93 37.48 26.85
C GLY A 161 4.59 36.79 27.14
N ILE A 162 4.59 35.49 27.41
CA ILE A 162 3.35 34.76 27.72
C ILE A 162 2.64 35.29 28.99
N THR A 163 3.37 35.95 29.89
CA THR A 163 2.79 36.48 31.14
C THR A 163 1.75 37.57 30.90
N GLU A 164 1.77 38.23 29.75
CA GLU A 164 0.79 39.25 29.37
C GLU A 164 -0.59 38.65 29.02
N TYR A 165 -0.66 37.33 28.77
CA TYR A 165 -1.86 36.64 28.29
C TYR A 165 -2.42 35.61 29.27
N LEU A 166 -1.98 35.62 30.53
CA LEU A 166 -2.43 34.65 31.55
C LEU A 166 -3.94 34.71 31.81
N ASP A 167 -4.59 35.85 31.58
CA ASP A 167 -6.05 35.95 31.71
C ASP A 167 -6.82 35.29 30.55
N VAL A 168 -6.15 35.05 29.41
CA VAL A 168 -6.74 34.46 28.21
C VAL A 168 -6.50 32.96 28.16
N ILE A 169 -5.29 32.50 28.47
CA ILE A 169 -4.88 31.09 28.31
C ILE A 169 -5.13 30.26 29.59
N ASP A 170 -5.31 28.95 29.44
CA ASP A 170 -5.38 28.00 30.57
C ASP A 170 -4.07 27.26 30.80
N GLY A 171 -3.20 27.27 29.79
CA GLY A 171 -1.84 26.75 29.82
C GLY A 171 -1.02 27.26 28.66
N ALA A 172 0.20 26.76 28.49
CA ALA A 172 0.97 26.96 27.27
C ALA A 172 1.75 25.71 26.88
N PHE A 173 2.06 25.63 25.59
CA PHE A 173 2.90 24.61 24.96
C PHE A 173 4.13 25.27 24.35
N SER A 174 5.32 24.89 24.77
CA SER A 174 6.55 25.29 24.08
C SER A 174 6.85 24.33 22.93
N TRP A 175 7.31 24.84 21.80
CA TRP A 175 7.83 24.04 20.68
C TRP A 175 9.34 23.74 20.81
N ASP A 176 9.98 24.15 21.92
CA ASP A 176 11.41 24.01 22.17
C ASP A 176 11.79 22.55 22.55
N ALA A 177 11.70 21.60 21.62
CA ALA A 177 12.09 20.20 21.87
C ALA A 177 13.59 19.93 21.77
N TRP A 178 14.35 20.80 21.09
CA TRP A 178 15.74 20.57 20.71
C TRP A 178 16.70 21.52 21.45
N PRO A 179 17.94 21.10 21.70
CA PRO A 179 18.94 21.96 22.32
C PRO A 179 19.39 23.07 21.36
N ASN A 180 19.94 24.14 21.93
CA ASN A 180 20.60 25.18 21.16
C ASN A 180 22.01 24.72 20.77
N GLY A 181 22.20 24.38 19.48
CA GLY A 181 23.46 23.88 18.96
C GLY A 181 23.88 22.52 19.51
N ALA A 182 25.19 22.32 19.66
CA ALA A 182 25.77 21.02 20.02
C ALA A 182 25.68 20.70 21.52
N GLU A 183 25.02 21.55 22.32
CA GLU A 183 24.86 21.35 23.75
C GLU A 183 23.84 20.23 24.05
N ASN A 184 23.89 19.69 25.27
CA ASN A 184 22.87 18.74 25.71
C ASN A 184 21.57 19.48 26.05
N MET A 185 20.44 18.82 25.81
CA MET A 185 19.13 19.36 26.15
C MET A 185 18.93 19.45 27.67
N THR A 186 18.35 20.56 28.15
CA THR A 186 18.13 20.81 29.59
C THR A 186 16.67 21.18 29.86
N THR A 187 16.29 21.21 31.14
CA THR A 187 14.95 21.61 31.60
C THR A 187 14.79 23.12 31.83
N VAL A 188 15.83 23.92 31.58
CA VAL A 188 15.84 25.35 31.94
C VAL A 188 14.71 26.12 31.26
N SER A 189 14.45 25.87 29.98
CA SER A 189 13.33 26.50 29.27
C SER A 189 11.99 26.04 29.85
N ASP A 190 11.82 24.73 30.06
CA ASP A 190 10.60 24.16 30.64
C ASP A 190 10.27 24.76 32.01
N GLU A 191 11.27 24.86 32.89
CA GLU A 191 11.13 25.46 34.22
C GLU A 191 10.78 26.95 34.15
N ALA A 192 11.33 27.67 33.18
CA ALA A 192 10.99 29.08 32.95
C ALA A 192 9.53 29.23 32.50
N TRP A 193 9.06 28.38 31.57
CA TRP A 193 7.65 28.33 31.15
C TRP A 193 6.72 27.98 32.31
N ILE A 194 7.03 26.92 33.07
CA ILE A 194 6.24 26.52 34.26
C ILE A 194 6.14 27.67 35.26
N LYS A 195 7.26 28.37 35.52
CA LYS A 195 7.29 29.52 36.43
C LYS A 195 6.44 30.68 35.91
N ALA A 196 6.55 31.01 34.62
CA ALA A 196 5.81 32.09 33.99
C ALA A 196 4.29 31.85 34.00
N LEU A 197 3.87 30.59 33.86
CA LEU A 197 2.47 30.18 33.85
C LEU A 197 1.77 30.30 35.22
N ALA A 198 2.51 30.60 36.29
CA ALA A 198 1.96 30.94 37.60
C ALA A 198 0.89 29.96 38.13
N GLY A 199 1.10 28.65 37.91
CA GLY A 199 0.21 27.57 38.34
C GLY A 199 -0.77 27.05 37.27
N LYS A 200 -0.77 27.63 36.07
CA LYS A 200 -1.47 27.08 34.89
C LYS A 200 -0.75 25.88 34.30
N THR A 201 -1.42 25.13 33.42
CA THR A 201 -0.85 23.88 32.88
C THR A 201 0.26 24.13 31.89
N TYR A 202 1.30 23.32 31.94
CA TYR A 202 2.38 23.29 30.95
C TYR A 202 2.30 21.98 30.16
N MET A 203 2.38 22.10 28.83
CA MET A 203 2.58 21.00 27.89
C MET A 203 4.04 21.00 27.45
N MET A 204 4.74 19.90 27.75
CA MET A 204 6.18 19.78 27.50
C MET A 204 6.42 19.12 26.14
N PRO A 205 7.29 19.69 25.28
CA PRO A 205 7.62 19.11 23.99
C PRO A 205 8.64 17.97 24.12
N VAL A 206 8.43 16.90 23.36
CA VAL A 206 9.35 15.76 23.23
C VAL A 206 9.51 15.40 21.75
N SER A 207 10.74 15.25 21.27
CA SER A 207 11.03 14.91 19.87
C SER A 207 12.26 14.00 19.76
N PRO A 208 12.31 13.02 18.82
CA PRO A 208 13.44 12.11 18.72
C PRO A 208 14.60 12.67 17.88
N TRP A 209 14.32 13.20 16.69
CA TRP A 209 15.30 13.58 15.67
C TRP A 209 14.74 14.72 14.82
N PHE A 210 15.56 15.55 14.19
CA PHE A 210 15.05 16.56 13.25
C PHE A 210 16.07 16.82 12.16
N TYR A 211 15.64 16.63 10.92
CA TYR A 211 16.35 16.96 9.70
C TYR A 211 15.33 17.28 8.60
N THR A 212 15.55 18.38 7.87
CA THR A 212 14.77 18.74 6.69
C THR A 212 15.70 19.18 5.56
N ASN A 213 15.38 18.81 4.33
CA ASN A 213 16.02 19.32 3.12
C ASN A 213 14.99 19.50 2.01
N LEU A 214 14.23 20.58 2.15
CA LEU A 214 13.16 21.01 1.26
C LEU A 214 13.41 22.48 0.84
N PRO A 215 14.40 22.70 -0.03
CA PRO A 215 14.82 24.03 -0.44
C PRO A 215 13.71 24.84 -1.12
N GLU A 216 12.70 24.20 -1.71
CA GLU A 216 11.51 24.85 -2.28
C GLU A 216 10.68 25.63 -1.26
N TRP A 217 10.79 25.29 0.04
CA TRP A 217 10.16 26.01 1.15
C TRP A 217 11.19 26.73 2.04
N SER A 218 12.40 26.97 1.52
CA SER A 218 13.52 27.55 2.27
C SER A 218 13.89 26.75 3.52
N LYS A 219 13.65 25.43 3.52
CA LYS A 219 13.97 24.56 4.66
C LYS A 219 15.16 23.67 4.35
N ASN A 220 16.31 23.91 5.00
CA ASN A 220 17.46 23.00 4.89
C ASN A 220 18.35 23.06 6.13
N TRP A 221 17.96 22.38 7.21
CA TRP A 221 18.74 22.34 8.45
C TRP A 221 18.52 21.06 9.25
N LEU A 222 19.41 20.85 10.22
CA LEU A 222 19.38 19.76 11.19
C LEU A 222 19.39 20.37 12.60
N TRP A 223 18.64 19.78 13.54
CA TRP A 223 18.87 19.96 14.97
C TRP A 223 19.37 18.69 15.61
N ARG A 224 20.10 18.84 16.71
CA ARG A 224 20.70 17.72 17.43
C ARG A 224 19.64 16.78 17.99
N GLY A 225 19.59 15.56 17.45
CA GLY A 225 18.68 14.49 17.88
C GLY A 225 19.36 13.36 18.68
N ASP A 226 20.70 13.26 18.64
CA ASP A 226 21.57 12.26 19.27
C ASP A 226 20.91 11.37 20.35
N ASP A 227 20.96 11.77 21.62
CA ASP A 227 20.36 11.09 22.77
C ASP A 227 19.04 11.74 23.22
N LEU A 228 18.50 12.65 22.39
CA LEU A 228 17.42 13.56 22.74
C LEU A 228 16.16 12.82 23.19
N TRP A 229 15.80 11.74 22.47
CA TRP A 229 14.61 10.96 22.78
C TRP A 229 14.60 10.44 24.21
N HIS A 230 15.70 9.80 24.65
CA HIS A 230 15.82 9.32 26.03
C HIS A 230 15.87 10.47 27.03
N THR A 231 16.63 11.52 26.71
CA THR A 231 16.85 12.67 27.60
C THR A 231 15.55 13.41 27.89
N ARG A 232 14.76 13.75 26.87
CA ARG A 232 13.48 14.45 27.04
C ARG A 232 12.45 13.62 27.81
N TRP A 233 12.34 12.33 27.53
CA TRP A 233 11.44 11.45 28.29
C TRP A 233 11.83 11.31 29.76
N SER A 234 13.13 11.26 30.05
CA SER A 234 13.62 11.23 31.44
C SER A 234 13.35 12.56 32.15
N GLN A 235 13.60 13.68 31.47
CA GLN A 235 13.26 15.02 31.99
C GLN A 235 11.76 15.19 32.22
N ALA A 236 10.90 14.66 31.35
CA ALA A 236 9.44 14.69 31.55
C ALA A 236 9.05 13.87 32.79
N ALA A 237 9.69 12.72 33.03
CA ALA A 237 9.48 11.93 34.23
C ALA A 237 9.96 12.63 35.52
N ASP A 238 10.97 13.50 35.44
CA ASP A 238 11.45 14.26 36.60
C ASP A 238 10.63 15.53 36.85
N LEU A 239 10.39 16.33 35.81
CA LEU A 239 9.64 17.58 35.87
C LEU A 239 8.15 17.38 36.13
N GLN A 240 7.59 16.26 35.66
CA GLN A 240 6.17 15.94 35.80
C GLN A 240 5.26 17.07 35.26
N PRO A 241 5.38 17.50 33.99
CA PRO A 241 4.45 18.45 33.38
C PRO A 241 3.02 17.88 33.34
N THR A 242 2.00 18.73 33.14
CA THR A 242 0.60 18.24 33.11
C THR A 242 0.34 17.46 31.83
N PHE A 243 0.91 17.93 30.72
CA PHE A 243 0.82 17.29 29.42
C PHE A 243 2.21 17.10 28.83
N VAL A 244 2.37 16.07 28.00
CA VAL A 244 3.50 15.90 27.10
C VAL A 244 2.95 15.82 25.69
N GLU A 245 3.57 16.54 24.76
CA GLU A 245 3.27 16.41 23.34
C GLU A 245 4.51 15.94 22.59
N ILE A 246 4.39 14.80 21.92
CA ILE A 246 5.38 14.32 20.97
C ILE A 246 5.23 15.16 19.72
N ILE A 247 6.31 15.87 19.34
CA ILE A 247 6.20 16.97 18.39
C ILE A 247 5.62 16.54 17.05
N THR A 248 5.84 15.33 16.51
CA THR A 248 4.93 14.78 15.48
C THR A 248 4.79 13.27 15.45
N TRP A 249 3.65 12.84 14.92
CA TRP A 249 3.33 11.48 14.51
C TRP A 249 3.68 11.24 13.02
N ASN A 250 3.43 12.21 12.13
CA ASN A 250 3.51 12.03 10.67
C ASN A 250 4.14 13.19 9.90
N ASP A 251 5.01 14.01 10.51
CA ASP A 251 5.74 15.03 9.75
C ASP A 251 7.01 14.44 9.14
N TYR A 252 6.81 13.90 7.95
CA TYR A 252 7.84 13.22 7.19
C TYR A 252 8.96 14.16 6.74
N GLY A 253 8.59 15.36 6.27
CA GLY A 253 9.53 16.32 5.70
C GLY A 253 10.60 16.79 6.67
N GLU A 254 10.27 16.83 7.97
CA GLU A 254 11.19 17.27 9.03
C GLU A 254 11.75 16.12 9.88
N THR A 255 11.42 14.87 9.53
CA THR A 255 11.99 13.61 10.04
C THR A 255 11.86 13.35 11.56
N HIS A 256 11.08 14.15 12.31
CA HIS A 256 10.77 13.87 13.73
C HIS A 256 9.62 12.89 13.96
N TYR A 257 8.97 12.41 12.89
CA TYR A 257 7.82 11.51 12.96
C TYR A 257 8.14 10.19 13.67
N ILE A 258 7.14 9.61 14.35
CA ILE A 258 7.21 8.28 14.99
C ILE A 258 6.12 7.30 14.52
N GLY A 259 5.20 7.77 13.68
CA GLY A 259 4.13 7.00 13.08
C GLY A 259 4.54 6.27 11.80
N PRO A 260 3.64 5.45 11.23
CA PRO A 260 3.86 4.83 9.93
C PRO A 260 4.04 5.87 8.82
N ILE A 261 4.86 5.53 7.81
CA ILE A 261 4.99 6.34 6.59
C ILE A 261 3.81 6.00 5.67
N HIS A 262 2.98 7.00 5.37
CA HIS A 262 1.98 6.94 4.31
C HIS A 262 2.52 7.75 3.12
N GLU A 263 2.99 7.07 2.08
CA GLU A 263 3.74 7.70 0.97
C GLU A 263 2.99 8.83 0.28
N GLU A 264 1.66 8.73 0.17
CA GLU A 264 0.80 9.77 -0.42
C GLU A 264 0.80 11.09 0.38
N GLY A 265 1.21 11.05 1.64
CA GLY A 265 1.35 12.21 2.53
C GLY A 265 2.75 12.80 2.57
N LEU A 266 3.71 12.29 1.77
CA LEU A 266 5.06 12.83 1.72
C LEU A 266 5.07 14.22 1.09
N PRO A 267 5.65 15.23 1.76
CA PRO A 267 5.95 16.50 1.10
C PRO A 267 6.82 16.26 -0.13
N THR A 268 6.55 16.98 -1.23
CA THR A 268 7.42 16.98 -2.41
C THR A 268 8.88 17.19 -2.01
N GLY A 269 9.82 16.50 -2.64
CA GLY A 269 11.25 16.61 -2.32
C GLY A 269 11.71 15.79 -1.10
N SER A 270 10.83 15.38 -0.19
CA SER A 270 11.23 14.66 1.04
C SER A 270 11.55 13.18 0.82
N ALA A 271 11.05 12.57 -0.25
CA ALA A 271 11.11 11.12 -0.46
C ALA A 271 12.55 10.55 -0.45
N SER A 272 13.53 11.31 -0.94
CA SER A 272 14.93 10.88 -1.05
C SER A 272 15.59 10.61 0.31
N TYR A 273 15.20 11.33 1.37
CA TYR A 273 15.75 11.14 2.71
C TYR A 273 14.78 10.49 3.69
N VAL A 274 13.50 10.35 3.33
CA VAL A 274 12.46 9.71 4.16
C VAL A 274 12.25 8.25 3.82
N LEU A 275 12.15 7.89 2.53
CA LEU A 275 11.89 6.50 2.14
C LEU A 275 13.07 5.61 2.58
N GLY A 276 12.74 4.43 3.11
CA GLY A 276 13.74 3.51 3.67
C GLY A 276 14.27 3.88 5.07
N HIS A 277 13.72 4.91 5.72
CA HIS A 277 14.03 5.34 7.09
C HIS A 277 12.80 5.29 8.00
N PRO A 278 12.17 4.12 8.22
CA PRO A 278 11.00 4.06 9.08
C PRO A 278 11.36 4.35 10.54
N HIS A 279 10.55 5.18 11.21
CA HIS A 279 10.82 5.70 12.56
C HIS A 279 10.01 5.02 13.67
N ASP A 280 9.23 3.99 13.33
CA ASP A 280 8.32 3.28 14.24
C ASP A 280 9.03 2.64 15.44
N ALA A 281 10.31 2.26 15.30
CA ALA A 281 11.07 1.65 16.37
C ALA A 281 11.20 2.53 17.63
N TRP A 282 11.11 3.87 17.52
CA TRP A 282 11.09 4.76 18.69
C TRP A 282 9.86 4.59 19.58
N ARG A 283 8.77 3.98 19.07
CA ARG A 283 7.56 3.66 19.84
C ARG A 283 7.75 2.49 20.81
N THR A 284 8.74 1.63 20.58
CA THR A 284 8.96 0.38 21.34
C THR A 284 9.05 0.58 22.86
N LEU A 285 9.70 1.66 23.29
CA LEU A 285 9.95 1.95 24.71
C LEU A 285 9.01 3.01 25.29
N LEU A 286 8.16 3.63 24.46
CA LEU A 286 7.20 4.65 24.90
C LEU A 286 6.31 4.16 26.05
N PRO A 287 5.76 2.92 26.06
CA PRO A 287 4.97 2.45 27.19
C PRO A 287 5.69 2.54 28.54
N HIS A 288 7.00 2.34 28.57
CA HIS A 288 7.80 2.42 29.80
C HIS A 288 8.12 3.87 30.18
N TYR A 289 8.47 4.72 29.21
CA TYR A 289 8.69 6.14 29.47
C TYR A 289 7.42 6.84 29.94
N ILE A 290 6.30 6.63 29.24
CA ILE A 290 5.00 7.22 29.58
C ILE A 290 4.53 6.73 30.96
N ASN A 291 4.75 5.45 31.29
CA ASN A 291 4.40 4.94 32.61
C ASN A 291 5.28 5.55 33.73
N ALA A 292 6.59 5.72 33.49
CA ALA A 292 7.48 6.41 34.41
C ALA A 292 7.08 7.88 34.58
N TYR A 293 6.69 8.56 33.50
CA TYR A 293 6.11 9.89 33.54
C TYR A 293 4.81 9.93 34.35
N ARG A 294 3.90 8.98 34.22
CA ARG A 294 2.63 9.00 34.96
C ARG A 294 2.77 8.65 36.45
N GLY A 295 3.67 7.74 36.80
CA GLY A 295 3.77 7.17 38.15
C GLY A 295 4.96 7.65 38.99
N GLY A 296 5.87 8.44 38.41
CA GLY A 296 7.23 8.59 38.91
C GLY A 296 8.02 7.28 38.75
N ALA A 297 9.35 7.35 38.73
CA ALA A 297 10.24 6.21 38.44
C ALA A 297 10.09 4.96 39.35
N SER A 298 9.23 5.01 40.37
CA SER A 298 9.06 4.00 41.42
C SER A 298 7.81 3.10 41.30
N ASN A 299 6.96 3.25 40.26
CA ASN A 299 5.66 2.55 40.22
C ASN A 299 5.33 1.84 38.89
N SER A 300 6.32 1.20 38.26
CA SER A 300 6.09 0.44 37.01
C SER A 300 5.53 -0.96 37.28
N THR A 301 4.29 -1.22 36.84
CA THR A 301 3.69 -2.57 36.75
C THR A 301 4.02 -3.30 35.45
N LEU A 302 4.72 -2.64 34.52
CA LEU A 302 5.08 -3.21 33.22
C LEU A 302 6.28 -4.15 33.35
N SER A 303 6.24 -5.25 32.60
CA SER A 303 7.33 -6.23 32.52
C SER A 303 8.62 -5.59 32.02
N TYR A 304 9.73 -5.84 32.72
CA TYR A 304 11.07 -5.43 32.27
C TYR A 304 11.68 -6.47 31.31
N ASP A 305 10.89 -7.07 30.42
CA ASP A 305 11.44 -7.93 29.38
C ASP A 305 12.46 -7.14 28.55
N ASP A 306 13.56 -7.80 28.20
CA ASP A 306 14.67 -7.13 27.54
C ASP A 306 14.23 -6.61 26.17
N LYS A 307 14.29 -5.28 26.02
CA LYS A 307 13.99 -4.57 24.77
C LYS A 307 15.13 -3.63 24.46
N LEU A 308 15.40 -3.43 23.18
CA LEU A 308 16.39 -2.45 22.72
C LEU A 308 15.83 -1.63 21.57
N VAL A 309 16.24 -0.38 21.52
CA VAL A 309 16.07 0.51 20.36
C VAL A 309 17.42 1.15 20.09
N PHE A 310 17.83 1.22 18.85
CA PHE A 310 19.07 1.90 18.46
C PHE A 310 18.88 2.65 17.16
N TRP A 311 19.58 3.77 16.99
CA TRP A 311 19.50 4.63 15.82
C TRP A 311 20.83 5.33 15.56
N TYR A 312 21.00 5.74 14.31
CA TYR A 312 22.16 6.44 13.78
C TYR A 312 21.81 6.96 12.38
N HIS A 313 22.51 7.97 11.89
CA HIS A 313 22.48 8.32 10.47
C HIS A 313 23.44 7.40 9.71
N ILE A 314 23.05 6.96 8.51
CA ILE A 314 23.74 5.87 7.79
C ILE A 314 25.06 6.32 7.15
N ASN A 315 25.18 7.61 6.82
CA ASN A 315 26.35 8.19 6.19
C ASN A 315 27.18 8.92 7.24
N PRO A 316 28.46 8.58 7.46
CA PRO A 316 29.33 9.40 8.31
C PRO A 316 29.32 10.86 7.87
N GLY A 317 29.38 11.81 8.81
CA GLY A 317 29.15 13.23 8.51
C GLY A 317 30.14 13.85 7.51
N GLU A 318 31.31 13.23 7.32
CA GLU A 318 32.35 13.66 6.38
C GLU A 318 32.39 12.83 5.08
N SER A 319 31.48 11.86 4.90
CA SER A 319 31.49 10.95 3.74
C SER A 319 30.99 11.57 2.42
N GLY A 320 30.35 12.74 2.49
CA GLY A 320 29.81 13.43 1.33
C GLY A 320 29.57 14.92 1.57
N SER A 321 28.86 15.54 0.64
CA SER A 321 28.40 16.92 0.74
C SER A 321 27.26 17.03 1.77
N ALA A 322 27.29 18.07 2.60
CA ALA A 322 26.14 18.44 3.42
C ALA A 322 24.96 19.00 2.59
N ASN A 323 25.13 19.19 1.27
CA ASN A 323 24.11 19.70 0.35
C ASN A 323 23.44 21.02 0.82
N GLY A 324 24.24 21.91 1.40
CA GLY A 324 23.74 23.18 1.95
C GLY A 324 23.01 23.06 3.29
N THR A 325 22.83 21.85 3.84
CA THR A 325 22.25 21.65 5.18
C THR A 325 23.12 22.33 6.23
N THR A 326 22.53 23.25 6.98
CA THR A 326 23.17 23.84 8.15
C THR A 326 22.82 23.05 9.41
N GLY A 327 23.77 22.90 10.32
CA GLY A 327 23.43 22.61 11.70
C GLY A 327 22.83 23.86 12.33
N ASN A 328 21.60 23.74 12.86
CA ASN A 328 20.73 24.84 13.28
C ASN A 328 20.25 25.75 12.15
N ASN A 329 19.21 26.53 12.43
CA ASN A 329 18.68 27.57 11.56
C ASN A 329 18.85 28.98 12.19
N PRO A 330 19.64 29.88 11.57
CA PRO A 330 19.77 31.29 11.99
C PRO A 330 18.46 32.08 12.02
N GLU A 331 17.52 31.75 11.14
CA GLU A 331 16.19 32.40 11.12
C GLU A 331 15.39 32.09 12.38
N GLN A 332 15.74 31.01 13.09
CA GLN A 332 15.19 30.65 14.39
C GLN A 332 16.08 31.11 15.56
N GLY A 333 16.97 32.08 15.33
CA GLY A 333 17.79 32.70 16.38
C GLY A 333 18.95 31.85 16.89
N GLN A 334 19.28 30.73 16.22
CA GLN A 334 20.41 29.87 16.58
C GLN A 334 21.61 30.07 15.66
N THR A 335 22.81 30.05 16.21
CA THR A 335 24.03 30.17 15.39
C THR A 335 24.17 28.95 14.48
N ALA A 336 24.28 29.18 13.17
CA ALA A 336 24.57 28.12 12.21
C ALA A 336 25.94 27.48 12.48
N MET A 337 26.00 26.17 12.36
CA MET A 337 27.21 25.37 12.52
C MET A 337 27.22 24.19 11.53
N SER A 338 28.31 23.42 11.53
CA SER A 338 28.37 22.21 10.70
C SER A 338 27.36 21.17 11.19
N PRO A 339 26.54 20.56 10.32
CA PRO A 339 25.58 19.52 10.73
C PRO A 339 26.25 18.32 11.40
N GLY A 340 27.49 17.96 11.03
CA GLY A 340 28.25 16.89 11.69
C GLY A 340 28.69 17.20 13.13
N LEU A 341 28.56 18.44 13.59
CA LEU A 341 28.71 18.77 15.03
C LEU A 341 27.44 18.50 15.83
N LEU A 342 26.28 18.40 15.16
CA LEU A 342 24.98 18.18 15.78
C LEU A 342 24.51 16.73 15.68
N ALA A 343 24.72 16.08 14.54
CA ALA A 343 24.52 14.65 14.36
C ALA A 343 25.88 13.96 14.50
N GLN A 344 26.11 13.37 15.67
CA GLN A 344 27.38 12.69 15.93
C GLN A 344 27.41 11.35 15.19
N ASP A 345 28.58 11.03 14.60
CA ASP A 345 28.93 9.72 14.03
C ASP A 345 28.94 8.63 15.12
N SER A 346 27.77 8.23 15.60
CA SER A 346 27.59 7.31 16.72
C SER A 346 26.32 6.47 16.58
N VAL A 347 26.39 5.24 17.07
CA VAL A 347 25.22 4.39 17.29
C VAL A 347 24.68 4.67 18.68
N PHE A 348 23.51 5.29 18.74
CA PHE A 348 22.77 5.53 19.98
C PHE A 348 21.93 4.31 20.33
N VAL A 349 21.95 3.88 21.58
CA VAL A 349 21.25 2.67 22.04
C VAL A 349 20.51 2.95 23.33
N THR A 350 19.20 2.73 23.32
CA THR A 350 18.39 2.62 24.53
C THR A 350 18.09 1.16 24.80
N ALA A 351 18.49 0.64 25.96
CA ALA A 351 18.21 -0.72 26.39
C ALA A 351 17.33 -0.72 27.64
N LEU A 352 16.19 -1.39 27.57
CA LEU A 352 15.41 -1.80 28.74
C LEU A 352 15.89 -3.19 29.15
N THR A 353 16.31 -3.32 30.40
CA THR A 353 16.82 -4.60 30.92
C THR A 353 16.07 -5.03 32.17
N SER A 354 15.88 -6.33 32.33
CA SER A 354 15.28 -6.94 33.53
C SER A 354 16.25 -7.09 34.72
N GLY A 355 17.52 -6.69 34.55
CA GLY A 355 18.58 -6.88 35.53
C GLY A 355 19.96 -6.69 34.90
N THR A 356 21.02 -6.81 35.70
CA THR A 356 22.40 -6.58 35.26
C THR A 356 22.74 -7.39 34.00
N SER A 357 23.13 -6.68 32.94
CA SER A 357 23.34 -7.24 31.60
C SER A 357 24.52 -6.57 30.89
N LYS A 358 24.97 -7.14 29.78
CA LYS A 358 25.92 -6.54 28.86
C LYS A 358 25.20 -6.12 27.58
N VAL A 359 25.28 -4.86 27.21
CA VAL A 359 24.83 -4.38 25.89
C VAL A 359 26.04 -4.42 24.96
N ARG A 360 25.95 -5.12 23.83
CA ARG A 360 27.02 -5.25 22.86
C ARG A 360 26.62 -4.54 21.58
N VAL A 361 27.49 -3.66 21.09
CA VAL A 361 27.31 -2.94 19.81
C VAL A 361 28.48 -3.28 18.91
N GLN A 362 28.19 -3.82 17.74
CA GLN A 362 29.16 -4.17 16.72
C GLN A 362 28.87 -3.36 15.45
N ILE A 363 29.91 -2.80 14.83
CA ILE A 363 29.82 -2.08 13.56
C ILE A 363 30.69 -2.82 12.54
N GLY A 364 30.08 -3.34 11.50
CA GLY A 364 30.73 -4.20 10.52
C GLY A 364 31.40 -5.42 11.16
N SER A 365 32.64 -5.70 10.76
CA SER A 365 33.42 -6.82 11.29
C SER A 365 34.29 -6.46 12.50
N SER A 366 34.07 -5.30 13.15
CA SER A 366 34.87 -4.91 14.31
C SER A 366 34.53 -5.76 15.55
N GLU A 367 35.46 -5.84 16.50
CA GLU A 367 35.13 -6.38 17.83
C GLU A 367 33.97 -5.57 18.46
N PRO A 368 32.98 -6.22 19.09
CA PRO A 368 31.85 -5.51 19.70
C PRO A 368 32.31 -4.65 20.89
N THR A 369 31.86 -3.40 20.94
CA THR A 369 31.92 -2.58 22.15
C THR A 369 30.95 -3.15 23.18
N VAL A 370 31.45 -3.49 24.37
CA VAL A 370 30.66 -4.09 25.46
C VAL A 370 30.42 -3.07 26.56
N LEU A 371 29.15 -2.77 26.79
CA LEU A 371 28.66 -1.79 27.76
C LEU A 371 27.95 -2.53 28.90
N SER A 372 28.04 -2.03 30.13
CA SER A 372 27.40 -2.64 31.28
C SER A 372 26.06 -1.97 31.57
N ALA A 373 24.98 -2.75 31.51
CA ALA A 373 23.67 -2.38 32.03
C ALA A 373 23.56 -2.79 33.49
N VAL A 374 23.44 -1.81 34.39
CA VAL A 374 23.45 -2.04 35.85
C VAL A 374 22.01 -2.09 36.35
N GLY A 375 21.58 -3.27 36.82
CA GLY A 375 20.22 -3.45 37.36
C GLY A 375 19.12 -3.45 36.29
N ALA A 376 17.87 -3.44 36.75
CA ALA A 376 16.69 -3.39 35.90
C ALA A 376 16.32 -1.94 35.58
N GLY A 377 15.87 -1.67 34.35
CA GLY A 377 15.45 -0.34 33.90
C GLY A 377 15.97 0.03 32.51
N ILE A 378 15.60 1.24 32.09
CA ILE A 378 16.03 1.86 30.83
C ILE A 378 17.40 2.49 31.03
N GLN A 379 18.33 2.22 30.11
CA GLN A 379 19.67 2.78 30.09
C GLN A 379 20.04 3.21 28.67
N GLN A 380 20.72 4.35 28.55
CA GLN A 380 21.15 4.93 27.27
C GLN A 380 22.66 4.83 27.11
N TYR A 381 23.08 4.54 25.88
CA TYR A 381 24.48 4.46 25.49
C TYR A 381 24.70 5.13 24.13
N SER A 382 25.95 5.49 23.87
CA SER A 382 26.41 5.91 22.55
C SER A 382 27.74 5.21 22.25
N VAL A 383 27.86 4.67 21.03
CA VAL A 383 29.08 4.02 20.55
C VAL A 383 29.54 4.72 19.26
N PRO A 384 30.67 5.46 19.29
CA PRO A 384 31.13 6.18 18.12
C PRO A 384 31.55 5.25 16.99
N PHE A 385 31.27 5.66 15.74
CA PHE A 385 31.65 4.95 14.53
C PHE A 385 33.16 4.74 14.50
N ASN A 386 33.95 5.76 14.85
CA ASN A 386 35.42 5.74 14.80
C ASN A 386 35.95 5.27 13.43
N GLY A 387 35.35 5.77 12.34
CA GLY A 387 35.69 5.37 10.97
C GLY A 387 35.31 3.94 10.58
N ARG A 388 34.51 3.24 11.40
CA ARG A 388 33.99 1.90 11.07
C ARG A 388 32.74 2.01 10.22
N THR A 389 32.68 1.20 9.18
CA THR A 389 31.54 1.03 8.29
C THR A 389 31.06 -0.43 8.31
N GLY A 390 29.87 -0.67 7.78
CA GLY A 390 29.23 -1.99 7.74
C GLY A 390 28.01 -2.11 8.65
N GLU A 391 27.41 -3.30 8.63
CA GLU A 391 26.18 -3.62 9.37
C GLU A 391 26.31 -3.37 10.88
N VAL A 392 25.28 -2.79 11.51
CA VAL A 392 25.27 -2.54 12.95
C VAL A 392 24.49 -3.64 13.64
N GLN A 393 25.11 -4.35 14.58
CA GLN A 393 24.45 -5.38 15.39
C GLN A 393 24.45 -4.96 16.86
N VAL A 394 23.27 -4.96 17.47
CA VAL A 394 23.08 -4.62 18.89
C VAL A 394 22.44 -5.79 19.61
N SER A 395 22.99 -6.17 20.77
CA SER A 395 22.43 -7.25 21.59
C SER A 395 22.51 -6.98 23.09
N ILE A 396 21.56 -7.51 23.83
CA ILE A 396 21.58 -7.59 25.29
C ILE A 396 21.97 -9.02 25.67
N GLN A 397 22.95 -9.16 26.56
CA GLN A 397 23.44 -10.44 27.06
C GLN A 397 23.37 -10.48 28.58
N ARG A 398 22.67 -11.48 29.13
CA ARG A 398 22.59 -11.75 30.57
C ARG A 398 23.04 -13.17 30.87
N ASN A 399 23.90 -13.35 31.87
CA ASN A 399 24.44 -14.66 32.28
C ASN A 399 25.03 -15.48 31.11
N GLY A 400 25.71 -14.81 30.17
CA GLY A 400 26.32 -15.45 29.01
C GLY A 400 25.36 -15.73 27.84
N ARG A 401 24.05 -15.48 27.98
CA ARG A 401 23.05 -15.71 26.92
C ARG A 401 22.56 -14.39 26.34
N VAL A 402 22.37 -14.34 25.01
CA VAL A 402 21.71 -13.21 24.34
C VAL A 402 20.22 -13.30 24.63
N THR A 403 19.64 -12.23 25.18
CA THR A 403 18.23 -12.14 25.56
C THR A 403 17.43 -11.27 24.60
N ALA A 404 18.10 -10.39 23.86
CA ALA A 404 17.53 -9.51 22.85
C ALA A 404 18.61 -9.17 21.82
N ASN A 405 18.31 -9.18 20.51
CA ASN A 405 19.23 -8.74 19.46
C ASN A 405 18.50 -8.12 18.27
N ALA A 406 19.18 -7.20 17.58
CA ALA A 406 18.69 -6.63 16.34
C ALA A 406 19.86 -6.21 15.45
N THR A 407 19.56 -6.14 14.16
CA THR A 407 20.50 -5.77 13.11
C THR A 407 19.96 -4.54 12.38
N GLY A 408 20.81 -3.54 12.21
CA GLY A 408 20.52 -2.30 11.49
C GLY A 408 21.25 -2.24 10.15
N ARG A 409 20.89 -1.27 9.32
CA ARG A 409 21.53 -1.05 8.00
C ARG A 409 23.03 -0.77 8.14
N ALA A 410 23.79 -1.07 7.10
CA ALA A 410 25.21 -0.75 7.11
C ALA A 410 25.44 0.76 7.19
N ILE A 411 26.35 1.17 8.08
CA ILE A 411 26.99 2.49 8.00
C ILE A 411 27.86 2.48 6.75
N THR A 412 27.75 3.49 5.89
CA THR A 412 28.41 3.51 4.58
C THR A 412 28.82 4.91 4.17
N ASP A 413 29.99 5.00 3.53
CA ASP A 413 30.45 6.25 2.90
C ASP A 413 29.76 6.51 1.55
N ASP A 414 28.98 5.54 1.06
CA ASP A 414 28.21 5.65 -0.18
C ASP A 414 27.01 6.59 0.03
N CYS A 415 27.19 7.84 -0.41
CA CYS A 415 26.20 8.91 -0.33
C CYS A 415 25.41 8.99 -1.64
N GLU A 416 24.08 8.97 -1.55
CA GLU A 416 23.22 9.15 -2.72
C GLU A 416 23.43 10.55 -3.33
N GLU A 417 23.73 10.59 -4.63
CA GLU A 417 24.16 11.80 -5.35
C GLU A 417 25.35 12.54 -4.71
N GLY A 418 26.14 11.85 -3.88
CA GLY A 418 27.24 12.43 -3.13
C GLY A 418 26.82 13.27 -1.91
N ASN A 419 25.55 13.22 -1.50
CA ASN A 419 25.01 13.98 -0.37
C ASN A 419 24.82 13.11 0.88
N VAL A 420 25.23 13.61 2.03
CA VAL A 420 25.00 12.96 3.33
C VAL A 420 23.52 13.02 3.65
N ASN A 421 22.89 11.86 3.86
CA ASN A 421 21.55 11.83 4.43
C ASN A 421 21.65 11.91 5.97
N TRP A 422 21.23 13.05 6.51
CA TRP A 422 21.25 13.33 7.95
C TRP A 422 20.03 12.78 8.71
N ASN A 423 19.13 12.07 8.03
CA ASN A 423 18.04 11.36 8.68
C ASN A 423 18.60 10.13 9.45
N ALA A 424 18.03 9.87 10.62
CA ALA A 424 18.37 8.69 11.40
C ALA A 424 17.60 7.46 10.92
N ILE A 425 18.08 6.27 11.29
CA ILE A 425 17.31 5.04 11.13
C ILE A 425 17.18 4.27 12.45
N PRO A 426 16.06 4.39 13.16
CA PRO A 426 15.84 3.61 14.36
C PRO A 426 15.47 2.16 14.02
N ARG A 427 15.91 1.25 14.89
CA ARG A 427 15.76 -0.20 14.77
C ARG A 427 15.50 -0.81 16.15
N THR A 428 14.73 -1.90 16.16
CA THR A 428 14.42 -2.69 17.36
C THR A 428 14.38 -4.18 17.02
N LEU A 429 14.05 -5.03 18.00
CA LEU A 429 13.95 -6.48 17.86
C LEU A 429 12.96 -6.84 16.74
N SER A 430 13.43 -7.56 15.72
CA SER A 430 12.54 -8.22 14.78
C SER A 430 11.99 -9.52 15.41
N PRO A 431 10.73 -9.91 15.16
CA PRO A 431 10.27 -11.27 15.42
C PRO A 431 11.23 -12.26 14.72
N GLN A 432 11.71 -13.25 15.47
CA GLN A 432 12.84 -14.13 15.13
C GLN A 432 12.93 -14.56 13.65
N PHE A 433 14.04 -14.21 13.01
CA PHE A 433 14.56 -14.86 11.80
C PHE A 433 15.97 -15.41 12.12
N HIS A 434 16.22 -16.69 11.82
CA HIS A 434 17.55 -17.29 11.93
C HIS A 434 18.35 -17.06 10.63
N PRO A 435 19.61 -16.61 10.68
CA PRO A 435 20.41 -16.36 9.48
C PRO A 435 21.16 -17.63 9.01
N PRO A 436 21.29 -17.90 7.69
CA PRO A 436 22.31 -18.79 7.16
C PRO A 436 23.66 -18.07 6.99
N ALA A 437 24.75 -18.84 7.12
CA ALA A 437 26.15 -18.40 7.21
C ALA A 437 26.71 -17.73 5.93
N PRO A 438 27.77 -16.89 6.04
CA PRO A 438 28.36 -16.18 4.90
C PRO A 438 29.27 -17.09 4.06
N MET A 439 29.05 -17.14 2.74
CA MET A 439 30.02 -17.67 1.77
C MET A 439 31.04 -16.62 1.34
N ALA A 440 32.29 -17.08 1.19
CA ALA A 440 33.48 -16.28 0.96
C ALA A 440 33.51 -15.56 -0.40
N LYS A 441 34.03 -14.33 -0.39
CA LYS A 441 34.34 -13.51 -1.57
C LYS A 441 35.41 -14.17 -2.45
N LYS A 442 35.17 -14.25 -3.76
CA LYS A 442 36.23 -14.37 -4.77
C LYS A 442 36.24 -13.13 -5.66
N ASN A 443 37.42 -12.52 -5.75
CA ASN A 443 37.77 -11.41 -6.63
C ASN A 443 37.59 -11.78 -8.11
N VAL A 444 37.09 -10.84 -8.91
CA VAL A 444 37.44 -10.76 -10.34
C VAL A 444 37.61 -9.30 -10.72
N ILE A 445 38.81 -8.99 -11.20
CA ILE A 445 39.20 -7.75 -11.89
C ILE A 445 38.96 -7.95 -13.39
N GLY A 446 38.44 -6.92 -14.05
CA GLY A 446 38.78 -6.54 -15.42
C GLY A 446 37.93 -7.12 -16.56
N LEU A 447 37.17 -6.27 -17.24
CA LEU A 447 37.53 -5.73 -18.56
C LEU A 447 36.40 -4.84 -19.11
N ARG A 448 36.81 -3.63 -19.52
CA ARG A 448 36.05 -2.68 -20.33
C ARG A 448 36.34 -2.92 -21.82
N GLU A 449 35.40 -2.45 -22.64
CA GLU A 449 35.50 -2.09 -24.08
C GLU A 449 35.43 -3.21 -25.14
N ALA A 450 34.34 -3.20 -25.91
CA ALA A 450 34.38 -2.88 -27.35
C ALA A 450 32.96 -2.67 -27.90
N ALA A 451 32.76 -1.52 -28.54
CA ALA A 451 31.54 -1.12 -29.23
C ALA A 451 31.69 -1.20 -30.76
N MET A 452 30.54 -1.25 -31.44
CA MET A 452 30.24 -0.90 -32.84
C MET A 452 30.62 -1.86 -33.99
N ALA A 453 29.61 -2.29 -34.75
CA ALA A 453 29.27 -1.76 -36.09
C ALA A 453 28.29 -2.70 -36.84
N TYR A 454 27.17 -2.19 -37.37
CA TYR A 454 26.84 -2.18 -38.82
C TYR A 454 25.43 -1.59 -39.09
N ARG A 455 25.28 -0.87 -40.22
CA ARG A 455 24.06 -0.21 -40.75
C ARG A 455 23.61 -0.87 -42.08
N PRO A 456 22.41 -0.55 -42.62
CA PRO A 456 21.58 -1.48 -43.41
C PRO A 456 21.52 -1.23 -44.93
N SER A 457 20.94 -2.19 -45.67
CA SER A 457 20.34 -2.07 -47.01
C SER A 457 19.35 -3.26 -47.18
N SER A 458 18.24 -3.29 -47.91
CA SER A 458 17.64 -2.48 -48.99
C SER A 458 16.14 -2.85 -49.13
N TYR A 459 15.36 -1.98 -49.78
CA TYR A 459 13.94 -2.13 -50.13
C TYR A 459 13.69 -3.08 -51.31
N ALA A 460 12.54 -3.76 -51.33
CA ALA A 460 11.87 -4.22 -52.56
C ALA A 460 10.33 -4.24 -52.38
N GLN A 461 9.62 -3.84 -53.44
CA GLN A 461 8.19 -3.52 -53.53
C GLN A 461 7.25 -4.73 -53.77
N LEU A 462 5.97 -4.45 -53.50
CA LEU A 462 4.70 -5.22 -53.54
C LEU A 462 4.36 -5.89 -54.90
N PRO A 463 3.31 -6.76 -54.94
CA PRO A 463 2.02 -6.29 -55.48
C PRO A 463 0.73 -6.86 -54.83
N ASP A 464 -0.37 -6.14 -55.09
CA ASP A 464 -1.75 -6.26 -54.58
C ASP A 464 -2.50 -7.58 -54.85
N PRO A 465 -3.54 -7.93 -54.05
CA PRO A 465 -4.52 -8.95 -54.40
C PRO A 465 -5.92 -8.38 -54.76
N VAL A 466 -6.49 -8.91 -55.84
CA VAL A 466 -7.90 -8.78 -56.24
C VAL A 466 -8.70 -9.96 -55.66
N GLN A 467 -9.94 -9.66 -55.24
CA GLN A 467 -10.94 -10.53 -54.62
C GLN A 467 -11.41 -11.70 -55.52
N ASP A 468 -11.83 -12.82 -54.90
CA ASP A 468 -13.20 -13.33 -55.09
C ASP A 468 -13.61 -14.34 -54.01
N TYR A 469 -14.88 -14.29 -53.59
CA TYR A 469 -15.48 -15.07 -52.50
C TYR A 469 -16.51 -16.07 -53.06
N SER A 470 -16.46 -17.35 -52.66
CA SER A 470 -17.65 -18.22 -52.52
C SER A 470 -17.33 -19.52 -51.76
N PRO A 471 -18.27 -20.07 -50.97
CA PRO A 471 -17.97 -21.01 -49.87
C PRO A 471 -18.14 -22.49 -50.24
N PRO A 472 -17.40 -23.44 -49.61
CA PRO A 472 -17.77 -24.86 -49.67
C PRO A 472 -18.36 -25.41 -48.36
N ALA A 473 -19.27 -26.35 -48.57
CA ALA A 473 -20.13 -27.08 -47.64
C ALA A 473 -19.38 -27.96 -46.59
N PRO A 474 -20.06 -28.46 -45.54
CA PRO A 474 -19.44 -29.06 -44.37
C PRO A 474 -18.85 -30.44 -44.66
N ARG A 475 -17.59 -30.66 -44.27
CA ARG A 475 -16.93 -31.97 -44.31
C ARG A 475 -16.66 -32.49 -42.89
N THR A 476 -17.07 -33.72 -42.70
CA THR A 476 -16.88 -34.63 -41.56
C THR A 476 -15.43 -34.66 -41.05
N ALA A 477 -15.27 -34.59 -39.74
CA ALA A 477 -14.00 -34.55 -39.03
C ALA A 477 -13.16 -35.83 -39.22
N GLN A 478 -11.92 -35.64 -39.65
CA GLN A 478 -10.81 -36.58 -39.47
C GLN A 478 -10.00 -36.19 -38.21
N PRO A 479 -9.20 -37.11 -37.64
CA PRO A 479 -8.45 -36.84 -36.40
C PRO A 479 -7.42 -35.74 -36.62
N ALA A 480 -7.44 -34.71 -35.79
CA ALA A 480 -6.56 -33.55 -35.90
C ALA A 480 -5.09 -33.95 -35.74
N GLN A 481 -4.29 -33.74 -36.79
CA GLN A 481 -2.85 -33.51 -36.64
C GLN A 481 -2.67 -32.26 -35.78
N ALA A 482 -1.76 -32.30 -34.81
CA ALA A 482 -1.45 -31.16 -33.93
C ALA A 482 -1.02 -29.95 -34.78
N THR A 483 -1.92 -29.01 -35.02
CA THR A 483 -1.67 -27.81 -35.81
C THR A 483 -0.77 -26.86 -35.04
N ALA A 484 0.26 -26.34 -35.72
CA ALA A 484 1.11 -25.28 -35.17
C ALA A 484 0.26 -24.04 -34.82
N VAL A 485 0.48 -23.47 -33.63
CA VAL A 485 -0.17 -22.21 -33.20
C VAL A 485 0.31 -21.08 -34.10
N LYS A 486 -0.61 -20.45 -34.82
CA LYS A 486 -0.36 -19.23 -35.59
C LYS A 486 -0.88 -18.03 -34.79
N PRO A 487 -0.02 -17.08 -34.39
CA PRO A 487 -0.44 -15.99 -33.51
C PRO A 487 -1.62 -15.16 -34.03
N GLU A 488 -1.69 -14.95 -35.35
CA GLU A 488 -2.74 -14.20 -36.04
C GLU A 488 -4.14 -14.81 -35.89
N ASP A 489 -4.25 -16.13 -35.61
CA ASP A 489 -5.54 -16.80 -35.46
C ASP A 489 -6.26 -16.40 -34.16
N PHE A 490 -5.57 -15.72 -33.23
CA PHE A 490 -6.08 -15.39 -31.89
C PHE A 490 -6.52 -13.93 -31.73
N SER A 491 -6.20 -13.03 -32.67
CA SER A 491 -6.52 -11.61 -32.53
C SER A 491 -8.03 -11.35 -32.53
N LYS A 492 -8.77 -11.96 -33.47
CA LYS A 492 -10.23 -11.81 -33.58
C LYS A 492 -10.97 -12.52 -32.45
N PRO A 493 -10.66 -13.80 -32.11
CA PRO A 493 -11.24 -14.45 -30.93
C PRO A 493 -11.03 -13.67 -29.64
N TYR A 494 -9.84 -13.08 -29.43
CA TYR A 494 -9.59 -12.23 -28.26
C TYR A 494 -10.46 -10.97 -28.26
N CYS A 495 -10.56 -10.25 -29.38
CA CYS A 495 -11.45 -9.08 -29.49
C CYS A 495 -12.92 -9.44 -29.21
N ASP A 496 -13.38 -10.59 -29.71
CA ASP A 496 -14.74 -11.09 -29.45
C ASP A 496 -14.95 -11.44 -27.99
N PHE A 497 -13.97 -12.10 -27.36
CA PHE A 497 -14.01 -12.40 -25.94
C PHE A 497 -14.11 -11.12 -25.09
N MET A 498 -13.25 -10.13 -25.35
CA MET A 498 -13.22 -8.86 -24.61
C MET A 498 -14.49 -8.02 -24.76
N THR A 499 -15.13 -8.10 -25.93
CA THR A 499 -16.38 -7.40 -26.24
C THR A 499 -17.58 -8.10 -25.57
N ASN A 500 -17.62 -9.43 -25.61
CA ASN A 500 -18.79 -10.17 -25.15
C ASN A 500 -18.80 -10.43 -23.64
N ASN A 501 -17.64 -10.38 -22.98
CA ASN A 501 -17.47 -10.74 -21.56
C ASN A 501 -16.97 -9.54 -20.72
N PRO A 502 -17.81 -8.51 -20.53
CA PRO A 502 -17.36 -7.26 -19.93
C PRO A 502 -17.03 -7.41 -18.45
N THR A 503 -17.79 -8.21 -17.71
CA THR A 503 -17.58 -8.41 -16.27
C THR A 503 -16.83 -9.68 -15.95
N ILE A 504 -16.31 -9.79 -14.74
CA ILE A 504 -15.68 -11.02 -14.27
C ILE A 504 -16.60 -12.23 -14.35
N PHE A 505 -17.88 -12.07 -14.00
CA PHE A 505 -18.85 -13.16 -14.05
C PHE A 505 -19.12 -13.65 -15.48
N HIS A 506 -19.16 -12.74 -16.45
CA HIS A 506 -19.28 -13.11 -17.86
C HIS A 506 -18.02 -13.79 -18.37
N ALA A 507 -16.84 -13.32 -17.96
CA ALA A 507 -15.58 -13.94 -18.35
C ALA A 507 -15.47 -15.38 -17.82
N VAL A 508 -15.81 -15.64 -16.55
CA VAL A 508 -15.86 -17.01 -16.01
C VAL A 508 -16.88 -17.87 -16.76
N ASP A 509 -18.09 -17.37 -17.03
CA ASP A 509 -19.10 -18.10 -17.80
C ASP A 509 -18.65 -18.43 -19.22
N GLY A 510 -18.09 -17.45 -19.94
CA GLY A 510 -17.56 -17.62 -21.29
C GLY A 510 -16.43 -18.66 -21.33
N PHE A 511 -15.47 -18.55 -20.41
CA PHE A 511 -14.36 -19.48 -20.29
C PHE A 511 -14.82 -20.90 -19.94
N THR A 512 -15.70 -21.05 -18.96
CA THR A 512 -16.17 -22.38 -18.52
C THR A 512 -17.06 -23.06 -19.55
N LYS A 513 -17.90 -22.32 -20.29
CA LYS A 513 -18.63 -22.87 -21.44
C LYS A 513 -17.71 -23.37 -22.55
N GLN A 514 -16.63 -22.65 -22.83
CA GLN A 514 -15.63 -23.10 -23.79
C GLN A 514 -14.95 -24.39 -23.30
N LEU A 515 -14.55 -24.47 -22.03
CA LEU A 515 -14.00 -25.69 -21.42
C LEU A 515 -14.97 -26.88 -21.55
N GLU A 516 -16.25 -26.68 -21.24
CA GLU A 516 -17.30 -27.71 -21.38
C GLU A 516 -17.44 -28.19 -22.84
N SER A 517 -17.38 -27.27 -23.80
CA SER A 517 -17.40 -27.61 -25.24
C SER A 517 -16.20 -28.48 -25.67
N GLN A 518 -15.11 -28.43 -24.90
CA GLN A 518 -13.90 -29.24 -25.09
C GLN A 518 -13.84 -30.47 -24.17
N GLY A 519 -14.96 -30.83 -23.53
CA GLY A 519 -15.10 -32.05 -22.75
C GLY A 519 -14.62 -31.96 -21.30
N TYR A 520 -14.29 -30.77 -20.79
CA TYR A 520 -14.01 -30.58 -19.36
C TYR A 520 -15.29 -30.74 -18.54
N LYS A 521 -15.17 -31.41 -17.39
CA LYS A 521 -16.31 -31.66 -16.49
C LYS A 521 -16.23 -30.78 -15.24
N ARG A 522 -17.34 -30.13 -14.90
CA ARG A 522 -17.45 -29.34 -13.66
C ARG A 522 -17.40 -30.24 -12.43
N LEU A 523 -16.57 -29.87 -11.46
CA LEU A 523 -16.46 -30.46 -10.14
C LEU A 523 -16.97 -29.47 -9.09
N PRO A 524 -18.13 -29.70 -8.46
CA PRO A 524 -18.61 -28.84 -7.38
C PRO A 524 -17.66 -28.90 -6.18
N GLU A 525 -17.27 -27.74 -5.63
CA GLU A 525 -16.41 -27.70 -4.42
C GLU A 525 -17.04 -28.41 -3.21
N ARG A 526 -18.38 -28.51 -3.18
CA ARG A 526 -19.18 -29.11 -2.10
C ARG A 526 -19.29 -30.64 -2.15
N GLU A 527 -18.76 -31.29 -3.17
CA GLU A 527 -18.81 -32.75 -3.33
C GLU A 527 -17.44 -33.37 -3.16
N ALA A 528 -17.34 -34.63 -2.74
CA ALA A 528 -16.08 -35.36 -2.76
C ALA A 528 -15.62 -35.64 -4.21
N TRP A 529 -14.31 -35.55 -4.47
CA TRP A 529 -13.73 -35.73 -5.81
C TRP A 529 -12.98 -37.05 -6.00
N THR A 530 -12.62 -37.73 -4.91
CA THR A 530 -11.75 -38.93 -4.91
C THR A 530 -12.22 -40.02 -5.87
N SER A 531 -13.53 -40.23 -6.01
CA SER A 531 -14.10 -41.23 -6.94
C SER A 531 -14.38 -40.70 -8.36
N LYS A 532 -14.21 -39.39 -8.58
CA LYS A 532 -14.56 -38.72 -9.85
C LYS A 532 -13.35 -38.47 -10.74
N LEU A 533 -12.18 -38.27 -10.15
CA LEU A 533 -10.96 -38.01 -10.89
C LEU A 533 -10.41 -39.30 -11.51
N GLN A 534 -9.92 -39.18 -12.74
CA GLN A 534 -9.38 -40.28 -13.54
C GLN A 534 -8.20 -39.78 -14.35
N ARG A 535 -7.19 -40.63 -14.54
CA ARG A 535 -6.10 -40.37 -15.49
C ARG A 535 -6.69 -40.15 -16.88
N GLY A 536 -6.17 -39.18 -17.63
CA GLY A 536 -6.75 -38.73 -18.89
C GLY A 536 -8.00 -37.85 -18.78
N GLY A 537 -8.49 -37.59 -17.57
CA GLY A 537 -9.68 -36.78 -17.35
C GLY A 537 -9.40 -35.28 -17.40
N LYS A 538 -10.42 -34.50 -17.80
CA LYS A 538 -10.40 -33.04 -17.89
C LYS A 538 -11.49 -32.46 -17.01
N TYR A 539 -11.12 -31.55 -16.12
CA TYR A 539 -12.01 -31.06 -15.07
C TYR A 539 -11.83 -29.57 -14.80
N TYR A 540 -12.86 -28.94 -14.25
CA TYR A 540 -12.75 -27.59 -13.72
C TYR A 540 -13.63 -27.40 -12.49
N THR A 541 -13.29 -26.45 -11.64
CA THR A 541 -14.12 -26.03 -10.50
C THR A 541 -14.23 -24.51 -10.48
N THR A 542 -15.31 -24.00 -9.89
CA THR A 542 -15.61 -22.57 -9.81
C THR A 542 -15.78 -22.16 -8.35
N ARG A 543 -15.26 -21.00 -7.97
CA ARG A 543 -15.52 -20.37 -6.67
C ARG A 543 -16.12 -18.98 -6.87
N ASN A 544 -17.19 -18.68 -6.14
CA ASN A 544 -17.98 -17.44 -6.27
C ASN A 544 -18.59 -17.19 -7.67
N ALA A 545 -18.37 -18.06 -8.66
CA ALA A 545 -18.59 -17.76 -10.07
C ALA A 545 -17.77 -16.57 -10.60
N SER A 546 -16.74 -16.14 -9.85
CA SER A 546 -15.79 -15.10 -10.27
C SER A 546 -14.35 -15.62 -10.40
N ALA A 547 -14.05 -16.80 -9.85
CA ALA A 547 -12.79 -17.51 -10.07
C ALA A 547 -13.04 -18.94 -10.51
N PHE A 548 -12.11 -19.52 -11.28
CA PHE A 548 -12.13 -20.94 -11.62
C PHE A 548 -10.72 -21.52 -11.75
N ILE A 549 -10.61 -22.83 -11.58
CA ILE A 549 -9.38 -23.59 -11.87
C ILE A 549 -9.78 -24.73 -12.80
N ALA A 550 -9.09 -24.86 -13.92
CA ALA A 550 -9.28 -25.94 -14.88
C ALA A 550 -7.99 -26.75 -15.03
N PHE A 551 -8.11 -28.05 -15.16
CA PHE A 551 -6.95 -28.94 -15.25
C PHE A 551 -7.24 -30.21 -16.04
N SER A 552 -6.22 -30.70 -16.75
CA SER A 552 -6.20 -32.01 -17.39
C SER A 552 -5.18 -32.92 -16.70
N ILE A 553 -5.58 -34.15 -16.43
CA ILE A 553 -4.75 -35.15 -15.77
C ILE A 553 -4.13 -36.03 -16.84
N GLY A 554 -2.80 -36.06 -16.91
CA GLY A 554 -2.08 -36.91 -17.84
C GLY A 554 -2.45 -38.41 -17.72
N GLN A 555 -2.42 -39.13 -18.85
CA GLN A 555 -2.74 -40.56 -18.90
C GLN A 555 -1.73 -41.41 -18.10
N GLU A 556 -0.49 -40.94 -17.96
CA GLU A 556 0.61 -41.61 -17.28
C GLU A 556 0.86 -41.04 -15.87
N TYR A 557 0.01 -40.11 -15.40
CA TYR A 557 0.17 -39.46 -14.09
C TYR A 557 0.37 -40.46 -12.95
N GLN A 558 1.43 -40.28 -12.18
CA GLN A 558 1.69 -41.05 -10.96
C GLN A 558 1.62 -40.15 -9.73
N THR A 559 1.28 -40.75 -8.60
CA THR A 559 1.33 -40.10 -7.30
C THR A 559 2.71 -39.49 -7.06
N GLY A 560 2.77 -38.18 -6.77
CA GLY A 560 4.02 -37.44 -6.58
C GLY A 560 4.53 -36.72 -7.83
N ASN A 561 3.99 -36.99 -9.03
CA ASN A 561 4.26 -36.17 -10.21
C ASN A 561 3.66 -34.78 -10.01
N GLY A 562 4.33 -33.76 -10.55
CA GLY A 562 3.91 -32.37 -10.38
C GLY A 562 2.95 -31.84 -11.43
N LEU A 563 2.66 -30.56 -11.28
CA LEU A 563 1.74 -29.78 -12.08
C LEU A 563 2.49 -28.69 -12.87
N ALA A 564 2.15 -28.57 -14.15
CA ALA A 564 2.44 -27.39 -14.94
C ALA A 564 1.28 -26.41 -14.78
N ILE A 565 1.50 -25.27 -14.12
CA ILE A 565 0.43 -24.32 -13.78
C ILE A 565 0.70 -22.99 -14.47
N VAL A 566 -0.32 -22.45 -15.16
CA VAL A 566 -0.33 -21.04 -15.61
C VAL A 566 -1.53 -20.36 -14.95
N ALA A 567 -1.33 -19.29 -14.18
CA ALA A 567 -2.46 -18.62 -13.54
C ALA A 567 -2.34 -17.10 -13.61
N GLY A 568 -3.47 -16.43 -13.77
CA GLY A 568 -3.61 -14.97 -13.76
C GLY A 568 -4.90 -14.55 -13.06
N HIS A 569 -5.32 -13.31 -13.26
CA HIS A 569 -6.56 -12.78 -12.69
C HIS A 569 -7.53 -12.24 -13.76
N ILE A 570 -8.83 -12.41 -13.51
CA ILE A 570 -9.89 -12.04 -14.48
C ILE A 570 -10.55 -10.71 -14.09
N ASP A 571 -10.40 -10.28 -12.84
CA ASP A 571 -10.90 -8.98 -12.42
C ASP A 571 -10.12 -7.86 -13.12
N ALA A 572 -10.78 -6.72 -13.25
CA ALA A 572 -10.23 -5.54 -13.88
C ALA A 572 -10.85 -4.31 -13.22
N LEU A 573 -10.15 -3.17 -13.27
CA LEU A 573 -10.67 -1.89 -12.81
C LEU A 573 -12.07 -1.61 -13.40
N THR A 574 -13.02 -1.30 -12.53
CA THR A 574 -14.42 -1.09 -12.91
C THR A 574 -15.15 -0.16 -11.94
N ALA A 575 -16.36 0.30 -12.27
CA ALA A 575 -17.21 1.05 -11.34
C ALA A 575 -18.38 0.19 -10.88
N LYS A 576 -18.32 -0.32 -9.64
CA LYS A 576 -19.35 -1.21 -9.06
C LYS A 576 -20.53 -0.38 -8.56
N LEU A 577 -21.75 -0.88 -8.74
CA LEU A 577 -22.94 -0.26 -8.17
C LEU A 577 -22.91 -0.34 -6.63
N LYS A 578 -23.28 0.75 -5.96
CA LYS A 578 -23.41 0.75 -4.49
C LYS A 578 -24.60 -0.13 -4.07
N PRO A 579 -24.58 -0.71 -2.84
CA PRO A 579 -25.72 -1.47 -2.33
C PRO A 579 -27.06 -0.71 -2.40
N VAL A 580 -27.01 0.61 -2.22
CA VAL A 580 -28.10 1.54 -2.54
C VAL A 580 -27.61 2.43 -3.66
N SER A 581 -27.98 2.10 -4.91
CA SER A 581 -27.56 2.89 -6.07
C SER A 581 -28.55 3.99 -6.46
N LYS A 582 -29.75 4.00 -5.85
CA LYS A 582 -30.74 5.06 -6.06
C LYS A 582 -30.23 6.38 -5.47
N LEU A 583 -30.12 7.40 -6.30
CA LEU A 583 -29.85 8.78 -5.91
C LEU A 583 -31.06 9.68 -6.20
N PRO A 584 -31.22 10.80 -5.48
CA PRO A 584 -32.20 11.82 -5.84
C PRO A 584 -31.92 12.35 -7.26
N THR A 585 -32.97 12.60 -8.04
CA THR A 585 -32.85 13.38 -9.28
C THR A 585 -32.34 14.78 -8.94
N LYS A 586 -31.31 15.25 -9.64
CA LYS A 586 -30.72 16.59 -9.46
C LYS A 586 -30.80 17.37 -10.76
N ALA A 587 -31.42 18.55 -10.73
CA ALA A 587 -31.53 19.45 -11.89
C ALA A 587 -32.02 18.75 -13.17
N GLY A 588 -33.01 17.87 -13.05
CA GLY A 588 -33.55 17.11 -14.18
C GLY A 588 -32.79 15.83 -14.56
N TYR A 589 -31.67 15.49 -13.88
CA TYR A 589 -30.85 14.33 -14.20
C TYR A 589 -31.02 13.20 -13.18
N THR A 590 -31.28 11.99 -13.67
CA THR A 590 -31.19 10.77 -12.86
C THR A 590 -29.75 10.29 -12.83
N GLN A 591 -29.21 10.16 -11.62
CA GLN A 591 -27.84 9.70 -11.38
C GLN A 591 -27.81 8.29 -10.79
N LEU A 592 -26.64 7.65 -10.85
CA LEU A 592 -26.42 6.30 -10.32
C LEU A 592 -25.30 6.30 -9.27
N GLY A 593 -25.59 5.79 -8.08
CA GLY A 593 -24.58 5.62 -7.03
C GLY A 593 -23.63 4.47 -7.36
N VAL A 594 -22.36 4.78 -7.63
CA VAL A 594 -21.30 3.81 -7.93
C VAL A 594 -20.10 4.03 -7.02
N ALA A 595 -19.27 3.02 -6.85
CA ALA A 595 -17.97 3.09 -6.19
C ALA A 595 -16.87 2.57 -7.13
N PRO A 596 -15.69 3.20 -7.16
CA PRO A 596 -14.56 2.68 -7.91
C PRO A 596 -14.11 1.34 -7.31
N TYR A 597 -13.88 0.35 -8.15
CA TYR A 597 -13.15 -0.86 -7.81
C TYR A 597 -11.68 -0.67 -8.22
N ALA A 598 -10.78 -0.81 -7.24
CA ALA A 598 -9.37 -0.45 -7.36
C ALA A 598 -9.18 1.01 -7.86
N GLY A 599 -8.27 1.23 -8.80
CA GLY A 599 -7.93 2.56 -9.34
C GLY A 599 -8.92 3.17 -10.33
N ALA A 600 -10.12 2.58 -10.51
CA ALA A 600 -11.12 3.05 -11.46
C ALA A 600 -11.67 4.45 -11.13
N LEU A 601 -12.49 4.99 -12.05
CA LEU A 601 -12.95 6.38 -12.04
C LEU A 601 -11.76 7.35 -11.97
N ASN A 602 -10.78 7.13 -12.85
CA ASN A 602 -9.68 8.05 -13.14
C ASN A 602 -9.99 8.88 -14.40
N GLU A 603 -9.05 9.71 -14.84
CA GLU A 603 -9.24 10.63 -15.96
C GLU A 603 -9.66 9.96 -17.27
N THR A 604 -9.36 8.67 -17.47
CA THR A 604 -9.72 7.95 -18.71
C THR A 604 -11.21 7.59 -18.78
N TRP A 605 -11.92 7.63 -17.64
CA TRP A 605 -13.34 7.26 -17.49
C TRP A 605 -14.30 8.40 -17.84
N TRP A 606 -13.81 9.64 -17.93
CA TRP A 606 -14.63 10.77 -18.35
C TRP A 606 -15.10 10.61 -19.79
N ASP A 607 -16.34 11.03 -20.04
CA ASP A 607 -16.95 11.10 -21.36
C ASP A 607 -16.96 9.78 -22.15
N ARG A 608 -16.91 8.66 -21.43
CA ARG A 608 -17.07 7.32 -21.97
C ARG A 608 -18.53 6.89 -22.01
N ASP A 609 -18.89 6.15 -23.04
CA ASP A 609 -20.18 5.50 -23.17
C ASP A 609 -20.18 4.22 -22.34
N LEU A 610 -20.81 4.26 -21.16
CA LEU A 610 -20.77 3.17 -20.19
C LEU A 610 -22.03 2.31 -20.26
N ALA A 611 -21.85 1.02 -20.56
CA ALA A 611 -22.89 0.01 -20.41
C ALA A 611 -22.82 -0.61 -19.00
N ILE A 612 -23.80 -1.47 -18.67
CA ILE A 612 -23.90 -2.14 -17.37
C ILE A 612 -24.07 -3.64 -17.56
N GLY A 613 -23.48 -4.42 -16.66
CA GLY A 613 -23.67 -5.87 -16.61
C GLY A 613 -23.22 -6.44 -15.28
N GLY A 614 -23.46 -7.73 -15.07
CA GLY A 614 -23.01 -8.45 -13.88
C GLY A 614 -23.92 -9.62 -13.54
N ARG A 615 -24.02 -9.96 -12.25
CA ARG A 615 -24.89 -11.02 -11.76
C ARG A 615 -26.06 -10.49 -10.94
N VAL A 616 -27.19 -11.19 -11.02
CA VAL A 616 -28.41 -10.93 -10.24
C VAL A 616 -28.82 -12.20 -9.52
N LEU A 617 -29.02 -12.11 -8.21
CA LEU A 617 -29.52 -13.21 -7.39
C LEU A 617 -31.05 -13.14 -7.32
N VAL A 618 -31.71 -14.17 -7.86
CA VAL A 618 -33.15 -14.25 -7.95
C VAL A 618 -33.65 -15.49 -7.24
N ARG A 619 -34.68 -15.35 -6.40
CA ARG A 619 -35.39 -16.49 -5.82
C ARG A 619 -36.45 -16.99 -6.80
N ASP A 620 -36.30 -18.21 -7.29
CA ASP A 620 -37.33 -18.86 -8.08
C ASP A 620 -38.60 -19.08 -7.23
N PRO A 621 -39.75 -18.49 -7.61
CA PRO A 621 -41.01 -18.67 -6.88
C PRO A 621 -41.50 -20.12 -6.85
N ALA A 622 -41.19 -20.92 -7.88
CA ALA A 622 -41.71 -22.28 -8.00
C ALA A 622 -40.94 -23.26 -7.08
N SER A 623 -39.60 -23.22 -7.12
CA SER A 623 -38.76 -24.12 -6.31
C SER A 623 -38.29 -23.53 -4.97
N GLY A 624 -38.40 -22.22 -4.78
CA GLY A 624 -37.86 -21.50 -3.62
C GLY A 624 -36.34 -21.35 -3.62
N LYS A 625 -35.63 -21.92 -4.60
CA LYS A 625 -34.17 -21.87 -4.71
C LYS A 625 -33.70 -20.48 -5.13
N VAL A 626 -32.48 -20.12 -4.71
CA VAL A 626 -31.82 -18.90 -5.18
C VAL A 626 -30.92 -19.26 -6.35
N GLU A 627 -31.10 -18.56 -7.46
CA GLU A 627 -30.34 -18.70 -8.69
C GLU A 627 -29.53 -17.44 -8.96
N SER A 628 -28.36 -17.59 -9.57
CA SER A 628 -27.56 -16.48 -10.09
C SER A 628 -27.78 -16.39 -11.59
N LYS A 629 -28.25 -15.24 -12.07
CA LYS A 629 -28.44 -14.96 -13.50
C LYS A 629 -27.48 -13.87 -13.95
N LEU A 630 -26.86 -14.03 -15.12
CA LEU A 630 -26.05 -12.97 -15.73
C LEU A 630 -26.93 -12.03 -16.54
N VAL A 631 -26.63 -10.74 -16.47
CA VAL A 631 -27.28 -9.70 -17.25
C VAL A 631 -26.23 -8.80 -17.86
N LYS A 632 -26.44 -8.42 -19.12
CA LYS A 632 -25.63 -7.44 -19.84
C LYS A 632 -26.57 -6.61 -20.70
N LEU A 633 -26.52 -5.29 -20.57
CA LEU A 633 -27.25 -4.41 -21.46
C LEU A 633 -26.33 -4.03 -22.63
N ASP A 634 -26.79 -4.25 -23.86
CA ASP A 634 -26.01 -4.07 -25.09
C ASP A 634 -25.97 -2.61 -25.60
N TRP A 635 -26.38 -1.64 -24.76
CA TRP A 635 -26.29 -0.22 -25.07
C TRP A 635 -25.74 0.57 -23.87
N PRO A 636 -25.07 1.72 -24.10
CA PRO A 636 -24.60 2.56 -23.01
C PRO A 636 -25.79 3.18 -22.27
N ILE A 637 -25.82 2.97 -20.95
CA ILE A 637 -26.86 3.48 -20.05
C ILE A 637 -26.34 4.60 -19.15
N ALA A 638 -25.03 4.78 -19.06
CA ALA A 638 -24.38 5.70 -18.16
C ALA A 638 -23.31 6.51 -18.89
N ARG A 639 -23.06 7.73 -18.42
CA ARG A 639 -21.91 8.54 -18.80
C ARG A 639 -21.46 9.40 -17.62
N VAL A 640 -20.16 9.61 -17.49
CA VAL A 640 -19.56 10.56 -16.54
C VAL A 640 -19.11 11.79 -17.33
N PRO A 641 -19.90 12.86 -17.43
CA PRO A 641 -19.60 13.99 -18.32
C PRO A 641 -18.57 14.95 -17.70
N THR A 642 -17.58 15.40 -18.48
CA THR A 642 -16.67 16.46 -18.02
C THR A 642 -17.40 17.80 -17.82
N LEU A 643 -16.88 18.64 -16.93
CA LEU A 643 -17.23 20.05 -16.91
C LEU A 643 -16.53 20.76 -18.07
N ALA A 644 -17.25 21.61 -18.81
CA ALA A 644 -16.67 22.34 -19.94
C ALA A 644 -15.49 23.23 -19.48
N PRO A 645 -14.39 23.30 -20.24
CA PRO A 645 -13.20 24.04 -19.83
C PRO A 645 -13.43 25.55 -19.66
N HIS A 646 -14.48 26.09 -20.27
CA HIS A 646 -14.90 27.49 -20.15
C HIS A 646 -15.22 27.91 -18.71
N PHE A 647 -15.52 26.97 -17.81
CA PHE A 647 -15.76 27.25 -16.40
C PHE A 647 -14.48 27.52 -15.60
N GLY A 648 -13.29 27.37 -16.19
CA GLY A 648 -12.01 27.72 -15.56
C GLY A 648 -11.52 26.68 -14.56
N ALA A 649 -10.99 27.10 -13.42
CA ALA A 649 -10.39 26.22 -12.41
C ALA A 649 -11.26 25.02 -11.99
N PRO A 650 -12.60 25.13 -11.83
CA PRO A 650 -13.46 23.99 -11.50
C PRO A 650 -13.49 22.85 -12.53
N SER A 651 -13.06 23.09 -13.77
CA SER A 651 -12.96 22.05 -14.81
C SER A 651 -11.59 21.37 -14.84
N GLN A 652 -10.71 21.68 -13.89
CA GLN A 652 -9.37 21.12 -13.77
C GLN A 652 -9.35 20.18 -12.56
N GLY A 653 -8.84 18.97 -12.74
CA GLY A 653 -8.75 17.97 -11.67
C GLY A 653 -7.68 18.30 -10.61
N PRO A 654 -7.53 17.44 -9.58
CA PRO A 654 -8.22 16.18 -9.40
C PRO A 654 -9.71 16.36 -9.09
N PHE A 655 -10.54 15.41 -9.53
CA PHE A 655 -11.98 15.44 -9.31
C PHE A 655 -12.38 14.45 -8.23
N ASN A 656 -13.30 14.87 -7.36
CA ASN A 656 -13.87 14.01 -6.34
C ASN A 656 -14.73 12.91 -6.98
N LYS A 657 -14.36 11.65 -6.75
CA LYS A 657 -15.03 10.48 -7.33
C LYS A 657 -16.49 10.33 -6.87
N GLU A 658 -16.83 10.82 -5.68
CA GLU A 658 -18.18 10.70 -5.07
C GLU A 658 -19.13 11.80 -5.54
N THR A 659 -18.64 13.02 -5.75
CA THR A 659 -19.50 14.19 -6.02
C THR A 659 -19.42 14.67 -7.47
N GLN A 660 -18.28 14.48 -8.14
CA GLN A 660 -18.04 15.00 -9.49
C GLN A 660 -18.03 13.88 -10.55
N MET A 661 -17.66 12.64 -10.19
CA MET A 661 -17.63 11.50 -11.13
C MET A 661 -18.87 10.60 -11.05
N VAL A 662 -20.04 11.17 -10.71
CA VAL A 662 -21.29 10.42 -10.57
C VAL A 662 -21.93 10.19 -11.94
N PRO A 663 -22.11 8.93 -12.39
CA PRO A 663 -22.70 8.65 -13.69
C PRO A 663 -24.14 9.15 -13.82
N ILE A 664 -24.45 9.76 -14.96
CA ILE A 664 -25.80 10.14 -15.37
C ILE A 664 -26.40 9.00 -16.18
N ILE A 665 -27.62 8.59 -15.82
CA ILE A 665 -28.34 7.45 -16.46
C ILE A 665 -29.67 7.82 -17.11
N GLY A 666 -30.06 9.10 -17.06
CA GLY A 666 -31.29 9.54 -17.69
C GLY A 666 -31.72 10.95 -17.29
N VAL A 667 -32.86 11.35 -17.83
CA VAL A 667 -33.50 12.65 -17.61
C VAL A 667 -34.90 12.45 -17.00
N ASP A 668 -35.23 13.29 -16.03
CA ASP A 668 -36.53 13.40 -15.39
C ASP A 668 -36.79 14.86 -14.97
N ASN A 669 -37.54 15.59 -15.80
CA ASN A 669 -37.96 16.98 -15.58
C ASN A 669 -39.37 17.08 -15.00
N SER A 670 -39.86 16.03 -14.33
CA SER A 670 -41.24 16.02 -13.83
C SER A 670 -41.49 17.06 -12.73
N ASP A 671 -40.45 17.54 -12.05
CA ASP A 671 -40.49 18.68 -11.13
C ASP A 671 -40.96 19.99 -11.79
N LEU A 672 -40.73 20.15 -13.10
CA LEU A 672 -41.18 21.34 -13.85
C LEU A 672 -42.66 21.26 -14.29
N PHE A 673 -43.25 20.07 -14.37
CA PHE A 673 -44.55 19.86 -15.03
C PHE A 673 -45.58 19.09 -14.20
N ARG A 674 -45.20 18.46 -13.08
CA ARG A 674 -46.05 17.53 -12.32
C ARG A 674 -46.21 18.00 -10.87
N GLN A 675 -47.46 18.04 -10.39
CA GLN A 675 -47.81 18.48 -9.01
C GLN A 675 -48.00 17.33 -8.01
N THR A 676 -47.74 16.08 -8.39
CA THR A 676 -47.97 14.90 -7.54
C THR A 676 -46.74 14.03 -7.47
N GLU A 677 -46.29 13.69 -6.26
CA GLU A 677 -45.24 12.71 -6.02
C GLU A 677 -45.65 11.33 -6.57
N ALA A 678 -44.79 10.74 -7.40
CA ALA A 678 -44.99 9.37 -7.85
C ALA A 678 -44.62 8.41 -6.71
N VAL A 679 -45.60 7.65 -6.23
CA VAL A 679 -45.34 6.56 -5.27
C VAL A 679 -44.53 5.48 -5.99
N SER A 680 -43.39 5.09 -5.41
CA SER A 680 -42.56 3.99 -5.92
C SER A 680 -43.43 2.72 -6.09
N PRO A 681 -43.36 2.03 -7.24
CA PRO A 681 -44.12 0.80 -7.47
C PRO A 681 -43.55 -0.38 -6.67
N PHE A 682 -42.39 -0.23 -6.04
CA PHE A 682 -41.73 -1.27 -5.27
C PHE A 682 -42.04 -1.14 -3.78
N GLU A 683 -42.34 -2.29 -3.18
CA GLU A 683 -42.58 -2.42 -1.74
C GLU A 683 -41.36 -1.97 -0.93
N ALA A 684 -41.60 -1.10 0.07
CA ALA A 684 -40.56 -0.59 0.95
C ALA A 684 -39.86 -1.74 1.69
N GLY A 685 -38.54 -1.64 1.87
CA GLY A 685 -37.72 -2.66 2.52
C GLY A 685 -37.25 -3.80 1.59
N THR A 686 -37.71 -3.83 0.33
CA THR A 686 -37.16 -4.75 -0.68
C THR A 686 -35.87 -4.21 -1.29
N PHE A 687 -35.03 -5.10 -1.84
CA PHE A 687 -33.83 -4.71 -2.58
C PHE A 687 -34.17 -3.83 -3.80
N ALA A 688 -35.24 -4.15 -4.53
CA ALA A 688 -35.67 -3.37 -5.69
C ALA A 688 -35.93 -1.89 -5.33
N ALA A 689 -36.43 -1.60 -4.12
CA ALA A 689 -36.69 -0.24 -3.66
C ALA A 689 -35.42 0.60 -3.41
N THR A 690 -34.25 -0.03 -3.24
CA THR A 690 -32.96 0.66 -3.03
C THR A 690 -32.26 1.04 -4.35
N GLN A 691 -32.84 0.68 -5.49
CA GLN A 691 -32.27 0.84 -6.82
C GLN A 691 -33.09 1.82 -7.68
N PRO A 692 -32.52 2.43 -8.74
CA PRO A 692 -33.29 3.24 -9.68
C PRO A 692 -34.40 2.43 -10.36
N GLU A 693 -35.62 2.96 -10.37
CA GLU A 693 -36.80 2.18 -10.78
C GLU A 693 -36.75 1.69 -12.22
N LYS A 694 -36.31 2.56 -13.14
CA LYS A 694 -36.15 2.20 -14.54
C LYS A 694 -35.07 1.13 -14.72
N LEU A 695 -33.98 1.19 -13.94
CA LEU A 695 -32.91 0.20 -14.00
C LEU A 695 -33.42 -1.18 -13.57
N VAL A 696 -34.13 -1.26 -12.45
CA VAL A 696 -34.75 -2.53 -11.99
C VAL A 696 -35.66 -3.11 -13.07
N LYS A 697 -36.52 -2.28 -13.68
CA LYS A 697 -37.46 -2.73 -14.73
C LYS A 697 -36.72 -3.27 -15.96
N VAL A 698 -35.69 -2.57 -16.42
CA VAL A 698 -34.90 -2.99 -17.59
C VAL A 698 -34.15 -4.29 -17.32
N ILE A 699 -33.41 -4.37 -16.20
CA ILE A 699 -32.70 -5.59 -15.80
C ILE A 699 -33.65 -6.77 -15.62
N SER A 700 -34.82 -6.54 -15.00
CA SER A 700 -35.81 -7.60 -14.80
C SER A 700 -36.42 -8.07 -16.11
N SER A 701 -36.69 -7.15 -17.05
CA SER A 701 -37.17 -7.50 -18.40
C SER A 701 -36.18 -8.38 -19.14
N GLU A 702 -34.89 -8.04 -19.09
CA GLU A 702 -33.81 -8.81 -19.71
C GLU A 702 -33.72 -10.24 -19.14
N LEU A 703 -33.96 -10.38 -17.83
CA LEU A 703 -33.89 -11.67 -17.14
C LEU A 703 -35.21 -12.46 -17.12
N GLY A 704 -36.29 -11.91 -17.68
CA GLY A 704 -37.64 -12.48 -17.61
C GLY A 704 -38.21 -12.54 -16.19
N VAL A 705 -37.79 -11.64 -15.29
CA VAL A 705 -38.27 -11.54 -13.91
C VAL A 705 -39.45 -10.57 -13.85
N THR A 706 -40.62 -11.06 -13.41
CA THR A 706 -41.85 -10.24 -13.33
C THR A 706 -42.19 -9.80 -11.92
N ASP A 707 -41.82 -10.59 -10.90
CA ASP A 707 -41.98 -10.23 -9.49
C ASP A 707 -40.66 -9.69 -8.92
N TYR A 708 -40.57 -8.36 -8.78
CA TYR A 708 -39.36 -7.68 -8.31
C TYR A 708 -38.94 -8.06 -6.89
N ARG A 709 -39.84 -8.60 -6.05
CA ARG A 709 -39.53 -9.08 -4.69
C ARG A 709 -38.64 -10.31 -4.68
N THR A 710 -38.56 -11.02 -5.82
CA THR A 710 -37.71 -12.18 -5.99
C THR A 710 -36.23 -11.81 -6.17
N ILE A 711 -35.93 -10.56 -6.52
CA ILE A 711 -34.55 -10.08 -6.63
C ILE A 711 -34.01 -9.87 -5.22
N LEU A 712 -33.07 -10.72 -4.82
CA LEU A 712 -32.47 -10.67 -3.50
C LEU A 712 -31.32 -9.67 -3.43
N ASN A 713 -30.50 -9.63 -4.48
CA ASN A 713 -29.37 -8.70 -4.61
C ASN A 713 -28.81 -8.74 -6.05
N TRP A 714 -27.90 -7.82 -6.38
CA TRP A 714 -27.08 -7.90 -7.59
C TRP A 714 -25.64 -7.45 -7.33
N GLU A 715 -24.73 -7.86 -8.20
CA GLU A 715 -23.40 -7.28 -8.34
C GLU A 715 -23.25 -6.87 -9.80
N LEU A 716 -23.55 -5.59 -10.04
CA LEU A 716 -23.47 -4.97 -11.35
C LEU A 716 -22.34 -3.93 -11.37
N GLU A 717 -21.75 -3.77 -12.54
CA GLU A 717 -20.64 -2.85 -12.77
C GLU A 717 -20.81 -2.12 -14.11
N LEU A 718 -20.31 -0.89 -14.16
CA LEU A 718 -20.24 -0.09 -15.38
C LEU A 718 -18.93 -0.35 -16.11
N TYR A 719 -19.01 -0.47 -17.43
CA TYR A 719 -17.87 -0.74 -18.28
C TYR A 719 -17.95 0.03 -19.62
N ASP A 720 -16.81 0.32 -20.25
CA ASP A 720 -16.76 0.91 -21.59
C ASP A 720 -17.45 -0.01 -22.61
N SER A 721 -18.52 0.52 -23.23
CA SER A 721 -19.32 -0.19 -24.22
C SER A 721 -18.65 -0.28 -25.60
N GLN A 722 -17.59 0.48 -25.84
CA GLN A 722 -16.88 0.47 -27.12
C GLN A 722 -16.21 -0.91 -27.37
N PRO A 723 -16.59 -1.63 -28.45
CA PRO A 723 -16.04 -2.97 -28.74
C PRO A 723 -14.53 -3.00 -28.87
N ALA A 724 -13.90 -4.13 -28.51
CA ALA A 724 -12.49 -4.36 -28.79
C ALA A 724 -12.27 -4.50 -30.30
N GLN A 725 -11.17 -3.95 -30.81
CA GLN A 725 -10.89 -3.93 -32.25
C GLN A 725 -9.40 -3.87 -32.56
N LEU A 726 -9.05 -4.29 -33.78
CA LEU A 726 -7.75 -4.02 -34.37
C LEU A 726 -7.59 -2.53 -34.71
N GLY A 727 -6.37 -2.00 -34.57
CA GLY A 727 -6.02 -0.62 -34.83
C GLY A 727 -4.57 -0.45 -35.29
N GLY A 728 -4.14 0.79 -35.54
CA GLY A 728 -2.89 1.07 -36.25
C GLY A 728 -3.08 1.06 -37.77
N LEU A 729 -2.14 1.65 -38.52
CA LEU A 729 -2.22 1.75 -39.98
C LEU A 729 -2.23 0.35 -40.64
N GLU A 730 -1.51 -0.59 -40.04
CA GLU A 730 -1.35 -1.96 -40.53
C GLU A 730 -2.17 -2.97 -39.71
N LYS A 731 -3.10 -2.51 -38.87
CA LYS A 731 -3.86 -3.36 -37.93
C LYS A 731 -2.97 -4.17 -36.98
N ASP A 732 -1.82 -3.59 -36.64
CA ASP A 732 -0.79 -4.19 -35.81
C ASP A 732 -1.04 -4.03 -34.30
N LEU A 733 -2.09 -3.30 -33.91
CA LEU A 733 -2.51 -3.07 -32.52
C LEU A 733 -3.91 -3.64 -32.23
N ILE A 734 -4.20 -3.89 -30.96
CA ILE A 734 -5.54 -4.15 -30.42
C ILE A 734 -5.87 -3.06 -29.40
N PHE A 735 -7.04 -2.42 -29.57
CA PHE A 735 -7.60 -1.46 -28.61
C PHE A 735 -8.78 -2.09 -27.89
N ALA A 736 -8.67 -2.27 -26.58
CA ALA A 736 -9.71 -2.90 -25.75
C ALA A 736 -9.69 -2.34 -24.32
N GLY A 737 -10.83 -2.35 -23.64
CA GLY A 737 -10.86 -2.15 -22.19
C GLY A 737 -10.57 -3.45 -21.44
N ARG A 738 -10.13 -3.34 -20.17
CA ARG A 738 -9.96 -4.49 -19.26
C ARG A 738 -8.94 -5.52 -19.75
N ILE A 739 -7.91 -5.09 -20.48
CA ILE A 739 -6.84 -5.98 -20.97
C ILE A 739 -6.14 -6.65 -19.79
N ASP A 740 -5.93 -5.87 -18.72
CA ASP A 740 -5.47 -6.31 -17.41
C ASP A 740 -6.55 -7.11 -16.65
N ASP A 741 -6.35 -8.39 -16.31
CA ASP A 741 -5.41 -9.37 -16.90
C ASP A 741 -6.15 -10.42 -17.77
N LYS A 742 -7.30 -10.02 -18.32
CA LYS A 742 -8.05 -10.86 -19.27
C LYS A 742 -7.21 -11.27 -20.49
N LEU A 743 -6.15 -10.52 -20.83
CA LEU A 743 -5.21 -10.87 -21.90
C LEU A 743 -4.42 -12.14 -21.60
N CYS A 744 -3.71 -12.22 -20.46
CA CYS A 744 -2.93 -13.41 -20.13
C CYS A 744 -3.86 -14.59 -19.79
N CYS A 745 -4.97 -14.34 -19.10
CA CYS A 745 -5.98 -15.37 -18.82
C CYS A 745 -6.55 -15.99 -20.11
N PHE A 746 -6.87 -15.17 -21.12
CA PHE A 746 -7.31 -15.67 -22.42
C PHE A 746 -6.24 -16.56 -23.06
N ALA A 747 -4.99 -16.08 -23.11
CA ALA A 747 -3.89 -16.83 -23.70
C ALA A 747 -3.60 -18.16 -22.96
N ALA A 748 -3.66 -18.16 -21.63
CA ALA A 748 -3.45 -19.35 -20.80
C ALA A 748 -4.55 -20.41 -21.02
N GLN A 749 -5.81 -19.99 -21.10
CA GLN A 749 -6.92 -20.89 -21.41
C GLN A 749 -6.78 -21.51 -22.81
N GLU A 750 -6.57 -20.69 -23.84
CA GLU A 750 -6.40 -21.18 -25.21
C GLU A 750 -5.19 -22.12 -25.32
N ALA A 751 -4.11 -21.85 -24.59
CA ALA A 751 -2.95 -22.74 -24.50
C ALA A 751 -3.28 -24.10 -23.87
N LEU A 752 -4.03 -24.13 -22.78
CA LEU A 752 -4.48 -25.38 -22.15
C LEU A 752 -5.36 -26.19 -23.10
N LEU A 753 -6.25 -25.53 -23.84
CA LEU A 753 -7.13 -26.17 -24.82
C LEU A 753 -6.35 -26.69 -26.05
N ALA A 754 -5.33 -25.96 -26.49
CA ALA A 754 -4.53 -26.33 -27.65
C ALA A 754 -3.44 -27.38 -27.34
N SER A 755 -3.04 -27.54 -26.08
CA SER A 755 -2.02 -28.52 -25.66
C SER A 755 -2.55 -29.96 -25.79
N PRO A 756 -1.91 -30.83 -26.59
CA PRO A 756 -2.36 -32.22 -26.77
C PRO A 756 -2.27 -33.06 -25.49
N ASP A 757 -3.16 -34.04 -25.32
CA ASP A 757 -3.12 -34.93 -24.15
C ASP A 757 -1.89 -35.86 -24.13
N SER A 758 -1.21 -36.01 -25.27
CA SER A 758 -0.02 -36.86 -25.43
C SER A 758 1.30 -36.20 -25.04
N THR A 759 1.33 -34.87 -24.85
CA THR A 759 2.52 -34.13 -24.41
C THR A 759 2.52 -34.00 -22.89
N SER A 760 3.68 -34.11 -22.25
CA SER A 760 3.80 -34.19 -20.78
C SER A 760 2.76 -35.14 -20.14
N PRO A 761 2.69 -36.43 -20.57
CA PRO A 761 1.57 -37.32 -20.24
C PRO A 761 1.55 -37.80 -18.79
N GLY A 762 2.63 -37.63 -18.04
CA GLY A 762 2.76 -37.86 -16.60
C GLY A 762 2.44 -36.65 -15.72
N SER A 763 2.24 -35.46 -16.26
CA SER A 763 1.95 -34.24 -15.51
C SER A 763 0.47 -33.88 -15.52
N ILE A 764 0.08 -33.00 -14.59
CA ILE A 764 -1.20 -32.28 -14.65
C ILE A 764 -0.95 -30.92 -15.29
N LYS A 765 -1.74 -30.56 -16.30
CA LYS A 765 -1.74 -29.22 -16.88
C LYS A 765 -2.88 -28.44 -16.27
N MET A 766 -2.60 -27.26 -15.72
CA MET A 766 -3.57 -26.49 -14.96
C MET A 766 -3.55 -25.02 -15.38
N VAL A 767 -4.74 -24.43 -15.45
CA VAL A 767 -4.91 -22.98 -15.42
C VAL A 767 -5.69 -22.53 -14.19
N GLY A 768 -5.22 -21.46 -13.56
CA GLY A 768 -5.92 -20.81 -12.46
C GLY A 768 -6.34 -19.40 -12.86
N MET A 769 -7.60 -19.06 -12.66
CA MET A 769 -8.10 -17.73 -12.98
C MET A 769 -8.76 -17.15 -11.73
N PHE A 770 -8.10 -16.17 -11.12
CA PHE A 770 -8.48 -15.59 -9.84
C PHE A 770 -9.28 -14.28 -9.99
N ASP A 771 -9.87 -13.86 -8.88
CA ASP A 771 -10.56 -12.57 -8.71
C ASP A 771 -9.80 -11.75 -7.67
N ASP A 772 -10.15 -10.49 -7.51
CA ASP A 772 -9.67 -9.60 -6.46
C ASP A 772 -8.16 -9.30 -6.45
N GLU A 773 -7.43 -9.50 -7.55
CA GLU A 773 -5.98 -9.19 -7.61
C GLU A 773 -5.74 -7.70 -7.37
N GLU A 774 -6.52 -6.87 -8.05
CA GLU A 774 -6.42 -5.40 -8.08
C GLU A 774 -6.66 -4.75 -6.71
N ILE A 775 -7.14 -5.54 -5.74
CA ILE A 775 -7.37 -5.16 -4.35
C ILE A 775 -6.55 -6.03 -3.35
N GLY A 776 -5.50 -6.68 -3.83
CA GLY A 776 -4.50 -7.40 -3.04
C GLY A 776 -4.72 -8.91 -2.87
N SER A 777 -5.66 -9.51 -3.61
CA SER A 777 -5.93 -10.96 -3.64
C SER A 777 -6.39 -11.60 -2.32
N LEU A 778 -6.67 -10.80 -1.28
CA LEU A 778 -6.95 -11.28 0.09
C LEU A 778 -8.44 -11.54 0.37
N LEU A 779 -9.12 -12.22 -0.56
CA LEU A 779 -10.49 -12.69 -0.41
C LEU A 779 -10.59 -14.16 -0.82
N ARG A 780 -11.71 -14.83 -0.52
CA ARG A 780 -11.85 -16.30 -0.69
C ARG A 780 -11.64 -16.81 -2.12
N GLN A 781 -11.83 -15.95 -3.11
CA GLN A 781 -11.68 -16.24 -4.53
C GLN A 781 -10.37 -15.70 -5.13
N GLY A 782 -9.61 -14.91 -4.38
CA GLY A 782 -8.31 -14.38 -4.80
C GLY A 782 -7.14 -15.32 -4.56
N ALA A 783 -5.98 -14.97 -5.09
CA ALA A 783 -4.82 -15.85 -5.14
C ALA A 783 -4.18 -16.10 -3.75
N ARG A 784 -4.38 -15.20 -2.78
CA ARG A 784 -3.95 -15.43 -1.38
C ARG A 784 -4.82 -16.45 -0.64
N SER A 785 -5.95 -16.87 -1.22
CA SER A 785 -6.85 -17.86 -0.62
C SER A 785 -6.31 -19.29 -0.70
N ASN A 786 -7.03 -20.24 -0.10
CA ASN A 786 -6.73 -21.66 -0.24
C ASN A 786 -7.24 -22.27 -1.56
N PHE A 787 -7.72 -21.50 -2.54
CA PHE A 787 -8.42 -22.08 -3.69
C PHE A 787 -7.53 -23.04 -4.48
N MET A 788 -6.33 -22.60 -4.87
CA MET A 788 -5.41 -23.47 -5.60
C MET A 788 -4.80 -24.58 -4.74
N SER A 789 -4.38 -24.28 -3.51
CA SER A 789 -3.85 -25.31 -2.60
C SER A 789 -4.89 -26.42 -2.38
N SER A 790 -6.16 -26.06 -2.17
CA SER A 790 -7.26 -27.02 -2.03
C SER A 790 -7.47 -27.86 -3.28
N VAL A 791 -7.35 -27.29 -4.49
CA VAL A 791 -7.46 -28.08 -5.72
C VAL A 791 -6.30 -29.09 -5.84
N ILE A 792 -5.05 -28.65 -5.59
CA ILE A 792 -3.86 -29.52 -5.64
C ILE A 792 -3.95 -30.64 -4.59
N GLU A 793 -4.35 -30.32 -3.36
CA GLU A 793 -4.55 -31.29 -2.27
C GLU A 793 -5.56 -32.37 -2.68
N ARG A 794 -6.71 -31.96 -3.22
CA ARG A 794 -7.80 -32.87 -3.61
C ARG A 794 -7.45 -33.73 -4.82
N ILE A 795 -6.67 -33.21 -5.77
CA ILE A 795 -6.15 -34.02 -6.87
C ILE A 795 -5.15 -35.04 -6.33
N THR A 796 -4.18 -34.61 -5.52
CA THR A 796 -3.17 -35.48 -4.92
C THR A 796 -3.82 -36.60 -4.09
N GLU A 797 -4.81 -36.27 -3.25
CA GLU A 797 -5.58 -37.22 -2.45
C GLU A 797 -6.28 -38.28 -3.31
N ALA A 798 -6.86 -37.89 -4.44
CA ALA A 798 -7.63 -38.81 -5.28
C ALA A 798 -6.78 -39.92 -5.92
N PHE A 799 -5.48 -39.71 -6.12
CA PHE A 799 -4.59 -40.71 -6.72
C PHE A 799 -3.63 -41.37 -5.73
N ALA A 800 -3.44 -40.80 -4.54
CA ALA A 800 -2.54 -41.34 -3.53
C ALA A 800 -3.18 -42.56 -2.82
N PRO A 801 -2.56 -43.74 -2.83
CA PRO A 801 -3.04 -44.88 -2.04
C PRO A 801 -3.06 -44.58 -0.54
N ASN A 802 -2.11 -43.78 -0.07
CA ASN A 802 -2.05 -43.21 1.27
C ASN A 802 -1.73 -41.72 1.15
N TYR A 803 -2.74 -40.86 1.34
CA TYR A 803 -2.54 -39.41 1.31
C TYR A 803 -1.84 -38.92 2.60
N GLY A 804 -1.01 -37.89 2.46
CA GLY A 804 -0.30 -37.28 3.57
C GLY A 804 0.60 -36.12 3.13
N PRO A 805 1.23 -35.40 4.08
CA PRO A 805 2.02 -34.21 3.79
C PRO A 805 3.25 -34.50 2.91
N ASN A 806 3.82 -35.70 2.97
CA ASN A 806 5.01 -36.06 2.19
C ASN A 806 4.71 -36.11 0.68
N VAL A 807 3.64 -36.82 0.28
CA VAL A 807 3.25 -36.91 -1.14
C VAL A 807 2.80 -35.56 -1.70
N LEU A 808 2.14 -34.73 -0.88
CA LEU A 808 1.77 -33.38 -1.28
C LEU A 808 3.02 -32.50 -1.48
N ALA A 809 3.96 -32.52 -0.54
CA ALA A 809 5.21 -31.77 -0.66
C ALA A 809 6.04 -32.22 -1.87
N GLN A 810 6.11 -33.52 -2.15
CA GLN A 810 6.74 -34.06 -3.34
C GLN A 810 6.06 -33.56 -4.63
N THR A 811 4.73 -33.60 -4.67
CA THR A 811 3.94 -33.09 -5.81
C THR A 811 4.22 -31.61 -6.04
N VAL A 812 4.21 -30.79 -4.99
CA VAL A 812 4.51 -29.35 -5.05
C VAL A 812 5.95 -29.08 -5.51
N ALA A 813 6.93 -29.81 -4.99
CA ALA A 813 8.34 -29.64 -5.39
C ALA A 813 8.56 -29.97 -6.88
N ASN A 814 7.85 -30.97 -7.39
CA ASN A 814 7.86 -31.35 -8.81
C ASN A 814 6.97 -30.46 -9.70
N SER A 815 6.33 -29.43 -9.15
CA SER A 815 5.47 -28.51 -9.89
C SER A 815 6.20 -27.23 -10.27
N PHE A 816 5.66 -26.52 -11.25
CA PHE A 816 6.15 -25.20 -11.65
C PHE A 816 4.97 -24.26 -11.94
N PHE A 817 5.06 -23.06 -11.38
CA PHE A 817 4.00 -22.07 -11.44
C PHE A 817 4.38 -20.84 -12.27
N VAL A 818 3.70 -20.68 -13.39
CA VAL A 818 3.75 -19.48 -14.22
C VAL A 818 2.66 -18.53 -13.72
N SER A 819 3.06 -17.53 -12.94
CA SER A 819 2.26 -16.35 -12.66
C SER A 819 2.22 -15.51 -13.93
N SER A 820 1.06 -15.51 -14.58
CA SER A 820 0.83 -14.81 -15.84
C SER A 820 0.03 -13.55 -15.57
N ASP A 821 0.66 -12.40 -15.74
CA ASP A 821 0.05 -11.08 -15.55
C ASP A 821 0.61 -10.14 -16.61
N VAL A 822 -0.17 -9.19 -17.11
CA VAL A 822 0.23 -8.25 -18.16
C VAL A 822 1.49 -7.45 -17.77
N ILE A 823 2.31 -7.11 -18.76
CA ILE A 823 3.56 -6.37 -18.55
C ILE A 823 3.53 -5.03 -19.26
N HIS A 824 4.25 -4.03 -18.76
CA HIS A 824 4.37 -2.73 -19.42
C HIS A 824 5.22 -2.82 -20.68
N ALA A 825 4.60 -2.73 -21.86
CA ALA A 825 5.29 -2.45 -23.11
C ALA A 825 5.95 -1.06 -23.06
N VAL A 826 7.06 -0.87 -23.77
CA VAL A 826 7.74 0.43 -23.83
C VAL A 826 6.83 1.50 -24.45
N ASN A 827 6.53 2.55 -23.68
CA ASN A 827 5.80 3.70 -24.16
C ASN A 827 6.79 4.72 -24.75
N PRO A 828 6.77 4.98 -26.07
CA PRO A 828 7.75 5.83 -26.73
C PRO A 828 7.68 7.30 -26.28
N ASN A 829 6.58 7.73 -25.67
CA ASN A 829 6.42 9.11 -25.19
C ASN A 829 7.02 9.33 -23.80
N PHE A 830 7.39 8.26 -23.09
CA PHE A 830 7.89 8.30 -21.71
C PHE A 830 9.15 7.44 -21.55
N LEU A 831 10.05 7.44 -22.54
CA LEU A 831 11.26 6.60 -22.50
C LEU A 831 12.09 6.74 -21.22
N GLY A 832 12.07 7.92 -20.58
CA GLY A 832 12.79 8.18 -19.33
C GLY A 832 12.40 7.26 -18.15
N VAL A 833 11.19 6.69 -18.14
CA VAL A 833 10.73 5.83 -17.04
C VAL A 833 11.02 4.34 -17.27
N TYR A 834 11.48 3.94 -18.46
CA TYR A 834 11.80 2.55 -18.77
C TYR A 834 13.29 2.26 -18.55
N LEU A 835 13.60 1.09 -18.00
CA LEU A 835 14.97 0.63 -17.85
C LEU A 835 15.52 0.20 -19.22
N GLU A 836 16.69 0.73 -19.57
CA GLU A 836 17.38 0.34 -20.80
C GLU A 836 17.60 -1.18 -20.83
N ASN A 837 17.37 -1.81 -21.99
CA ASN A 837 17.44 -3.26 -22.23
C ASN A 837 16.36 -4.13 -21.55
N HIS A 838 15.45 -3.54 -20.76
CA HIS A 838 14.39 -4.26 -20.05
C HIS A 838 13.00 -3.66 -20.36
N ALA A 839 12.82 -3.22 -21.61
CA ALA A 839 11.61 -2.55 -22.08
C ALA A 839 10.99 -3.35 -23.24
N PRO A 840 10.02 -4.24 -22.97
CA PRO A 840 9.49 -5.15 -23.97
C PRO A 840 8.67 -4.41 -25.03
N ARG A 841 8.60 -5.01 -26.22
CA ARG A 841 7.91 -4.48 -27.41
C ARG A 841 6.68 -5.34 -27.74
N LEU A 842 5.70 -4.71 -28.38
CA LEU A 842 4.52 -5.38 -28.91
C LEU A 842 4.88 -6.28 -30.12
N ASN A 843 4.08 -7.32 -30.36
CA ASN A 843 4.19 -8.28 -31.46
C ASN A 843 5.53 -9.04 -31.53
N VAL A 844 6.25 -9.18 -30.41
CA VAL A 844 7.52 -9.91 -30.34
C VAL A 844 7.37 -11.21 -29.55
N GLY A 845 6.77 -11.13 -28.36
CA GLY A 845 6.55 -12.28 -27.49
C GLY A 845 6.34 -11.88 -26.03
N VAL A 846 6.04 -12.87 -25.20
CA VAL A 846 5.86 -12.71 -23.75
C VAL A 846 7.16 -12.18 -23.13
N ALA A 847 7.04 -11.37 -22.08
CA ALA A 847 8.16 -10.88 -21.28
C ALA A 847 8.23 -11.60 -19.93
N VAL A 848 9.44 -11.82 -19.43
CA VAL A 848 9.68 -12.20 -18.02
C VAL A 848 9.68 -10.93 -17.19
N SER A 849 8.93 -10.91 -16.09
CA SER A 849 8.96 -9.82 -15.12
C SER A 849 9.98 -10.13 -14.03
N ALA A 850 11.03 -9.32 -13.94
CA ALA A 850 12.07 -9.45 -12.92
C ALA A 850 12.01 -8.27 -11.96
N ASP A 851 12.21 -8.55 -10.67
CA ASP A 851 12.28 -7.53 -9.63
C ASP A 851 13.19 -8.01 -8.49
N SER A 852 14.12 -7.17 -8.05
CA SER A 852 15.08 -7.54 -7.00
C SER A 852 14.53 -7.43 -5.58
N ASN A 853 13.31 -6.90 -5.40
CA ASN A 853 12.70 -6.61 -4.09
C ASN A 853 11.49 -7.51 -3.79
N GLY A 854 11.26 -8.54 -4.60
CA GLY A 854 10.22 -9.55 -4.36
C GLY A 854 8.81 -9.12 -4.76
N HIS A 855 8.67 -8.07 -5.58
CA HIS A 855 7.38 -7.77 -6.22
C HIS A 855 6.99 -8.85 -7.24
N MET A 856 7.99 -9.51 -7.81
CA MET A 856 7.89 -10.66 -8.70
C MET A 856 8.58 -11.86 -8.06
N THR A 857 8.12 -13.08 -8.36
CA THR A 857 8.70 -14.34 -7.86
C THR A 857 9.87 -14.84 -8.69
N THR A 858 10.11 -14.25 -9.86
CA THR A 858 11.12 -14.68 -10.83
C THR A 858 12.53 -14.72 -10.24
N ASP A 859 13.20 -15.85 -10.36
CA ASP A 859 14.62 -16.01 -10.09
C ASP A 859 15.40 -16.57 -11.30
N SER A 860 16.69 -16.84 -11.12
CA SER A 860 17.57 -17.33 -12.20
C SER A 860 17.20 -18.72 -12.70
N VAL A 861 16.79 -19.62 -11.81
CA VAL A 861 16.37 -20.99 -12.16
C VAL A 861 15.08 -20.92 -12.98
N SER A 862 14.12 -20.14 -12.51
CA SER A 862 12.80 -19.98 -13.11
C SER A 862 12.89 -19.30 -14.48
N HIS A 863 13.72 -18.26 -14.61
CA HIS A 863 14.03 -17.66 -15.91
C HIS A 863 14.69 -18.69 -16.84
N GLY A 864 15.70 -19.44 -16.38
CA GLY A 864 16.37 -20.47 -17.16
C GLY A 864 15.41 -21.53 -17.69
N PHE A 865 14.50 -22.00 -16.83
CA PHE A 865 13.44 -22.94 -17.17
C PHE A 865 12.54 -22.38 -18.28
N MET A 866 12.01 -21.16 -18.10
CA MET A 866 11.08 -20.58 -19.09
C MET A 866 11.77 -20.25 -20.41
N LYS A 867 13.03 -19.80 -20.36
CA LYS A 867 13.85 -19.61 -21.57
C LYS A 867 14.02 -20.92 -22.34
N ARG A 868 14.27 -22.02 -21.63
CA ARG A 868 14.39 -23.35 -22.25
C ARG A 868 13.09 -23.81 -22.91
N VAL A 869 11.95 -23.53 -22.29
CA VAL A 869 10.62 -23.72 -22.90
C VAL A 869 10.46 -22.88 -24.16
N ALA A 870 10.82 -21.59 -24.11
CA ALA A 870 10.72 -20.69 -25.25
C ALA A 870 11.55 -21.18 -26.45
N GLU A 871 12.78 -21.68 -26.22
CA GLU A 871 13.63 -22.28 -27.24
C GLU A 871 12.95 -23.49 -27.91
N LYS A 872 12.33 -24.38 -27.12
CA LYS A 872 11.68 -25.59 -27.64
C LYS A 872 10.46 -25.31 -28.51
N CYS A 873 9.68 -24.28 -28.17
CA CYS A 873 8.51 -23.89 -28.94
C CYS A 873 8.80 -22.79 -29.98
N GLY A 874 10.06 -22.35 -30.11
CA GLY A 874 10.46 -21.29 -31.03
C GLY A 874 9.80 -19.94 -30.74
N SER A 875 9.60 -19.62 -29.45
CA SER A 875 9.07 -18.35 -28.98
C SER A 875 10.20 -17.40 -28.59
N THR A 876 10.00 -16.11 -28.77
CA THR A 876 10.93 -15.08 -28.30
C THR A 876 10.49 -14.62 -26.92
N LEU A 877 11.38 -14.75 -25.94
CA LEU A 877 11.16 -14.29 -24.57
C LEU A 877 11.83 -12.93 -24.39
N GLN A 878 11.06 -11.94 -23.95
CA GLN A 878 11.56 -10.61 -23.60
C GLN A 878 11.79 -10.51 -22.09
N VAL A 879 12.32 -9.39 -21.61
CA VAL A 879 12.48 -9.11 -20.18
C VAL A 879 11.96 -7.72 -19.88
N PHE A 880 11.24 -7.61 -18.77
CA PHE A 880 10.85 -6.36 -18.15
C PHE A 880 11.41 -6.29 -16.73
N GLN A 881 11.92 -5.11 -16.38
CA GLN A 881 12.30 -4.76 -15.02
C GLN A 881 12.19 -3.24 -14.90
N ILE A 882 11.68 -2.78 -13.76
CA ILE A 882 11.60 -1.36 -13.46
C ILE A 882 13.00 -0.75 -13.31
N ARG A 883 13.11 0.58 -13.46
CA ARG A 883 14.33 1.28 -13.07
C ARG A 883 14.49 1.25 -11.55
N ASN A 884 15.72 1.38 -11.07
CA ASN A 884 16.02 1.40 -9.63
C ASN A 884 15.33 2.55 -8.89
N ASP A 885 15.08 3.66 -9.57
CA ASP A 885 14.43 4.89 -9.09
C ASP A 885 12.92 4.92 -9.39
N SER A 886 12.31 3.75 -9.69
CA SER A 886 10.89 3.64 -10.02
C SER A 886 10.17 2.67 -9.08
N ARG A 887 8.83 2.66 -9.16
CA ARG A 887 7.96 1.79 -8.36
C ARG A 887 7.48 0.62 -9.21
N SER A 888 7.45 -0.58 -8.62
CA SER A 888 6.88 -1.78 -9.23
C SER A 888 5.43 -1.99 -8.77
N GLY A 889 4.62 -2.59 -9.64
CA GLY A 889 3.35 -3.23 -9.23
C GLY A 889 3.62 -4.56 -8.52
N GLY A 890 2.58 -5.18 -7.96
CA GLY A 890 2.62 -6.57 -7.52
C GLY A 890 1.87 -7.46 -8.50
N THR A 891 1.96 -8.77 -8.29
CA THR A 891 1.16 -9.78 -9.02
C THR A 891 0.73 -10.89 -8.04
N ILE A 892 0.01 -11.89 -8.54
CA ILE A 892 -0.29 -13.10 -7.77
C ILE A 892 0.92 -14.01 -7.49
N GLY A 893 2.07 -13.76 -8.14
CA GLY A 893 3.26 -14.61 -8.16
C GLY A 893 3.82 -14.88 -6.77
N PRO A 894 4.40 -13.87 -6.09
CA PRO A 894 4.95 -14.03 -4.74
C PRO A 894 3.91 -14.53 -3.73
N MET A 895 2.66 -14.07 -3.86
CA MET A 895 1.57 -14.39 -2.94
C MET A 895 1.19 -15.87 -2.96
N THR A 896 1.19 -16.45 -4.16
CA THR A 896 0.84 -17.85 -4.39
C THR A 896 2.03 -18.77 -4.15
N SER A 897 3.19 -18.39 -4.67
CA SER A 897 4.45 -19.11 -4.53
C SER A 897 4.79 -19.31 -3.05
N SER A 898 4.75 -18.24 -2.25
CA SER A 898 5.01 -18.31 -0.80
C SER A 898 3.97 -19.14 -0.03
N ARG A 899 2.69 -19.11 -0.46
CA ARG A 899 1.62 -19.86 0.20
C ARG A 899 1.73 -21.37 -0.02
N ILE A 900 2.15 -21.79 -1.21
CA ILE A 900 2.20 -23.21 -1.60
C ILE A 900 3.62 -23.79 -1.44
N GLY A 901 4.65 -22.97 -1.58
CA GLY A 901 6.06 -23.38 -1.58
C GLY A 901 6.52 -23.95 -2.92
N MET A 902 6.02 -23.40 -4.04
CA MET A 902 6.23 -23.92 -5.40
C MET A 902 7.19 -23.03 -6.20
N ARG A 903 8.11 -23.62 -6.98
CA ARG A 903 8.95 -22.87 -7.93
C ARG A 903 8.08 -22.09 -8.90
N ALA A 904 8.40 -20.83 -9.13
CA ALA A 904 7.52 -19.94 -9.87
C ALA A 904 8.25 -18.88 -10.69
N ILE A 905 7.58 -18.39 -11.73
CA ILE A 905 8.02 -17.26 -12.56
C ILE A 905 6.88 -16.28 -12.77
N ASP A 906 7.17 -14.99 -12.80
CA ASP A 906 6.26 -13.97 -13.34
C ASP A 906 6.59 -13.70 -14.81
N VAL A 907 5.61 -13.90 -15.68
CA VAL A 907 5.70 -13.61 -17.11
C VAL A 907 4.42 -12.98 -17.60
N GLY A 908 4.47 -12.24 -18.71
CA GLY A 908 3.34 -11.43 -19.11
C GLY A 908 3.35 -10.98 -20.54
N ILE A 909 2.15 -10.75 -21.07
CA ILE A 909 1.98 -10.20 -22.41
C ILE A 909 2.12 -8.68 -22.33
N PRO A 910 3.01 -8.03 -23.12
CA PRO A 910 3.20 -6.60 -23.06
C PRO A 910 1.96 -5.79 -23.49
N GLN A 911 1.62 -4.74 -22.74
CA GLN A 911 0.57 -3.77 -23.04
C GLN A 911 1.01 -2.33 -22.75
N LEU A 912 0.37 -1.38 -23.42
CA LEU A 912 0.41 0.04 -23.11
C LEU A 912 -0.85 0.44 -22.34
N SER A 913 -0.72 1.48 -21.51
CA SER A 913 -1.84 2.09 -20.79
C SER A 913 -2.58 1.11 -19.87
N MET A 914 -1.81 0.28 -19.14
CA MET A 914 -2.30 -0.53 -18.02
C MET A 914 -3.18 0.34 -17.09
N HIS A 915 -4.28 -0.22 -16.59
CA HIS A 915 -5.29 0.45 -15.75
C HIS A 915 -6.10 1.61 -16.40
N SER A 916 -5.90 1.92 -17.68
CA SER A 916 -6.82 2.77 -18.45
C SER A 916 -8.14 2.04 -18.69
N ILE A 917 -9.26 2.77 -18.77
CA ILE A 917 -10.54 2.18 -19.23
C ILE A 917 -10.42 1.56 -20.63
N ARG A 918 -9.44 2.02 -21.42
CA ARG A 918 -9.10 1.48 -22.74
C ARG A 918 -7.58 1.44 -22.92
N ALA A 919 -7.03 0.24 -22.94
CA ALA A 919 -5.61 -0.06 -23.07
C ALA A 919 -5.27 -0.54 -24.50
N THR A 920 -3.98 -0.84 -24.75
CA THR A 920 -3.50 -1.28 -26.07
C THR A 920 -2.48 -2.41 -25.94
N THR A 921 -2.55 -3.43 -26.80
CA THR A 921 -1.48 -4.43 -26.97
C THR A 921 -1.24 -4.66 -28.47
N GLY A 922 -0.25 -5.47 -28.85
CA GLY A 922 -0.04 -5.85 -30.24
C GLY A 922 -1.08 -6.85 -30.73
N SER A 923 -1.40 -6.80 -32.01
CA SER A 923 -2.37 -7.70 -32.64
C SER A 923 -1.99 -9.18 -32.56
N LEU A 924 -0.69 -9.51 -32.54
CA LEU A 924 -0.18 -10.87 -32.47
C LEU A 924 0.06 -11.34 -31.03
N ASP A 925 0.13 -10.40 -30.07
CA ASP A 925 0.51 -10.67 -28.69
C ASP A 925 -0.41 -11.69 -27.97
N PRO A 926 -1.75 -11.71 -28.16
CA PRO A 926 -2.59 -12.79 -27.62
C PRO A 926 -2.13 -14.18 -28.08
N GLY A 927 -1.88 -14.35 -29.38
CA GLY A 927 -1.48 -15.62 -29.96
C GLY A 927 -0.01 -16.00 -29.68
N LEU A 928 0.87 -15.02 -29.50
CA LEU A 928 2.23 -15.25 -29.03
C LEU A 928 2.24 -15.75 -27.57
N GLY A 929 1.34 -15.22 -26.74
CA GLY A 929 1.05 -15.75 -25.40
C GLY A 929 0.61 -17.21 -25.44
N VAL A 930 -0.40 -17.53 -26.28
CA VAL A 930 -0.87 -18.91 -26.48
C VAL A 930 0.27 -19.84 -26.87
N LYS A 931 1.13 -19.41 -27.81
CA LYS A 931 2.27 -20.20 -28.27
C LYS A 931 3.24 -20.55 -27.15
N LEU A 932 3.62 -19.58 -26.31
CA LEU A 932 4.55 -19.83 -25.19
C LEU A 932 3.90 -20.71 -24.12
N PHE A 933 2.69 -20.38 -23.66
CA PHE A 933 2.01 -21.14 -22.60
C PHE A 933 1.68 -22.58 -23.05
N LYS A 934 1.32 -22.79 -24.32
CA LYS A 934 1.18 -24.13 -24.88
C LYS A 934 2.51 -24.87 -24.88
N GLY A 935 3.60 -24.19 -25.27
CA GLY A 935 4.95 -24.71 -25.19
C GLY A 935 5.34 -25.12 -23.77
N PHE A 936 4.98 -24.33 -22.76
CA PHE A 936 5.18 -24.67 -21.35
C PHE A 936 4.46 -25.98 -21.00
N PHE A 937 3.16 -26.11 -21.29
CA PHE A 937 2.43 -27.35 -21.02
C PHE A 937 3.00 -28.56 -21.79
N ASP A 938 3.39 -28.38 -23.05
CA ASP A 938 3.84 -29.46 -23.92
C ASP A 938 5.23 -29.99 -23.57
N HIS A 939 6.11 -29.11 -23.09
CA HIS A 939 7.52 -29.43 -22.82
C HIS A 939 7.85 -29.49 -21.33
N PHE A 940 6.89 -29.25 -20.44
CA PHE A 940 7.09 -29.19 -18.99
C PHE A 940 7.94 -30.35 -18.45
N GLU A 941 7.53 -31.60 -18.69
CA GLU A 941 8.26 -32.77 -18.15
C GLU A 941 9.68 -32.91 -18.69
N GLU A 942 9.88 -32.56 -19.95
CA GLU A 942 11.19 -32.66 -20.59
C GLU A 942 12.14 -31.63 -19.99
N VAL A 943 11.67 -30.39 -19.84
CA VAL A 943 12.46 -29.29 -19.28
C VAL A 943 12.67 -29.50 -17.78
N ASP A 944 11.66 -29.92 -17.02
CA ASP A 944 11.79 -30.16 -15.58
C ASP A 944 12.87 -31.19 -15.23
N LYS A 945 13.02 -32.23 -16.04
CA LYS A 945 14.12 -33.21 -15.90
C LYS A 945 15.51 -32.58 -16.06
N GLU A 946 15.65 -31.54 -16.88
CA GLU A 946 16.92 -30.80 -17.03
C GLU A 946 17.25 -29.97 -15.76
N PHE A 947 16.25 -29.68 -14.91
CA PHE A 947 16.36 -28.85 -13.71
C PHE A 947 16.10 -29.63 -12.41
N ALA A 948 16.13 -30.97 -12.43
CA ALA A 948 15.72 -31.81 -11.29
C ALA A 948 16.56 -31.62 -10.00
N ASP A 949 17.76 -31.03 -10.11
CA ASP A 949 18.65 -30.75 -8.97
C ASP A 949 18.40 -29.38 -8.31
N PHE A 950 17.43 -28.59 -8.80
CA PHE A 950 17.03 -27.27 -8.29
C PHE A 950 15.60 -27.30 -7.74
#